data_AF-A0A0C9MHE4-F1
#
_entry.id   AF-A0A0C9MHE4-F1
#
_cell.length_a   1.000
_cell.length_b   1.000
_cell.length_c   1.000
_cell.angle_alpha   90.00
_cell.angle_beta   90.00
_cell.angle_gamma   90.00
#
_symmetry.space_group_name_H-M   'P 1'
#
loop_
_entity.id
_entity.type
_entity.pdbx_description
1 polymer ?
#
loop_
_entity_poly.entity_id
_entity_poly.type
_entity_poly.pdbx_seq_one_letter_code
_entity_poly.pdbx_strand_id
1 'polypeptide(L)'
;MDAVEEKQVDANMEMPEETTAVEQTMEENAPSEATLTAEEQESQKTMQAYDALLDIKEKLMEDSTQYELHVKYIELLKQLDLQDQLEEARVAMHDIYPLTETLWLDWINDAKKDTSVEGQIKLLSLYNHAEQDYLSIKIWKDYVDYILDKFHQGFSQDIVDQDDSVSEFIDQTRQDLLKAVRATSAHVKSSQDIWKPYSEFELEILERFKDADQLNLVRKMYLDRLATLHIDCEDTFSAYSTFVSNYDNSNYEDTMVKANKIYTKTKKAAEERDQYEMQLSSSGYSLDAFHQYIEHEKRTKNMHSLVYVRSIYERAIVYYCTDPALWDDYILFLIEQAKVQVFLETTCLRAIRNCPWSGTLWAHLARLMEFGNKEDDQIDDIFDRALSSKPLLSSVEDLVTVLLAKCDFKRRRIDWEDPDDDDVMDLRVAFEESLQYIAEALPDSGDPYYRIEKYYAYISAKRLGDMSKAKEIWQHVVEHHGLNTEAWIDYIMFERDQGHYEKCESLFKQAIQKNIDNPVRLISVWTSMEHEIGTLASFETSLVKINQKSKILARQWQAQSQKQTQHQPQPKQMQELTEEQKASHAKEKKEMDRKKKSAHRLAQKQRAKEKKKEHAAPNEVAIEQPADVKVETPTEASTVNEQAHPAADQDVTAPTSAEPENAEQDVSSRKRKLSIDGKEDDESAKKHKSNETEPFKRPIAPFKAKPRSVRPNTRRGKSVKLPQKTLNRNDVQTIKEANTKEDTQDVPEKTNDDFRAMLLSSKK
;
A
#
# COMPACT_ATOMS: atom_id res chain seq x y z
N MET A 1 -1.36 64.51 10.09
CA MET A 1 -1.78 65.12 8.81
C MET A 1 -3.17 64.59 8.50
N ASP A 2 -4.18 64.81 9.35
CA ASP A 2 -4.78 66.09 9.84
C ASP A 2 -5.81 66.59 8.80
N ALA A 3 -7.01 67.07 9.12
CA ALA A 3 -7.83 67.14 10.34
C ALA A 3 -9.31 67.25 9.86
N VAL A 4 -10.31 66.55 10.40
CA VAL A 4 -11.13 66.89 11.61
C VAL A 4 -11.92 68.21 11.49
N GLU A 5 -13.22 68.14 11.78
CA GLU A 5 -14.18 69.25 12.00
C GLU A 5 -14.52 70.15 10.78
N GLU A 6 -15.68 70.84 10.69
CA GLU A 6 -16.83 70.98 11.61
C GLU A 6 -18.14 71.24 10.84
N LYS A 7 -19.33 70.97 11.41
CA LYS A 7 -20.61 71.51 10.88
C LYS A 7 -21.79 71.56 11.87
N GLN A 8 -22.11 72.77 12.34
CA GLN A 8 -23.44 73.27 12.73
C GLN A 8 -23.63 74.61 11.98
N VAL A 9 -24.82 75.21 11.76
CA VAL A 9 -25.84 75.67 12.71
C VAL A 9 -27.19 75.93 11.97
N ASP A 10 -28.30 75.60 12.64
CA ASP A 10 -29.70 76.13 12.59
C ASP A 10 -30.48 76.52 11.31
N ALA A 11 -31.56 75.74 11.09
CA ALA A 11 -32.99 76.11 11.29
C ALA A 11 -33.85 76.89 10.25
N ASN A 12 -35.14 76.47 10.25
CA ASN A 12 -36.39 77.23 10.04
C ASN A 12 -36.72 77.87 8.66
N MET A 13 -37.98 78.01 8.22
CA MET A 13 -39.31 77.48 8.64
C MET A 13 -40.37 77.82 7.55
N GLU A 14 -41.47 77.06 7.45
CA GLU A 14 -42.69 77.30 6.60
C GLU A 14 -42.47 77.30 5.05
N MET A 15 -43.22 76.57 4.20
CA MET A 15 -44.69 76.48 3.91
C MET A 15 -45.30 77.76 3.30
N PRO A 16 -46.31 77.70 2.38
CA PRO A 16 -47.10 76.53 1.90
C PRO A 16 -47.33 76.42 0.36
N GLU A 17 -48.11 75.40 -0.06
CA GLU A 17 -49.14 75.36 -1.14
C GLU A 17 -48.77 75.66 -2.63
N GLU A 18 -48.88 74.67 -3.55
CA GLU A 18 -50.04 74.30 -4.42
C GLU A 18 -50.10 75.07 -5.77
N THR A 19 -50.56 74.54 -6.92
CA THR A 19 -51.34 73.33 -7.30
C THR A 19 -50.80 72.67 -8.60
N THR A 20 -51.37 71.53 -9.02
CA THR A 20 -50.91 70.66 -10.14
C THR A 20 -51.68 70.82 -11.47
N ALA A 21 -51.04 70.47 -12.60
CA ALA A 21 -51.72 70.25 -13.90
C ALA A 21 -50.96 69.32 -14.88
N VAL A 22 -51.48 68.10 -15.07
CA VAL A 22 -51.55 67.27 -16.31
C VAL A 22 -50.32 67.14 -17.25
N GLU A 23 -49.72 65.94 -17.25
CA GLU A 23 -49.27 65.08 -18.39
C GLU A 23 -48.89 65.73 -19.75
N GLN A 24 -47.77 65.36 -20.42
CA GLN A 24 -47.45 63.98 -20.85
C GLN A 24 -45.95 63.76 -21.23
N THR A 25 -45.48 62.51 -21.10
CA THR A 25 -44.31 61.85 -21.75
C THR A 25 -42.93 62.54 -21.83
N MET A 26 -41.91 61.95 -21.18
CA MET A 26 -40.91 61.08 -21.86
C MET A 26 -40.11 60.25 -20.84
N GLU A 27 -39.35 59.26 -21.32
CA GLU A 27 -38.65 58.26 -20.50
C GLU A 27 -37.30 58.75 -19.97
N GLU A 28 -37.03 58.54 -18.68
CA GLU A 28 -35.84 57.84 -18.17
C GLU A 28 -35.98 57.67 -16.65
N ASN A 29 -35.89 56.43 -16.16
CA ASN A 29 -35.70 56.20 -14.71
C ASN A 29 -35.01 54.84 -14.49
N ALA A 30 -33.88 54.85 -13.80
CA ALA A 30 -33.12 53.64 -13.51
C ALA A 30 -33.86 52.77 -12.47
N PRO A 31 -33.78 51.43 -12.53
CA PRO A 31 -34.40 50.58 -11.54
C PRO A 31 -33.71 50.76 -10.18
N SER A 32 -34.46 51.22 -9.18
CA SER A 32 -34.02 51.22 -7.79
C SER A 32 -33.90 49.78 -7.29
N GLU A 33 -32.74 49.40 -6.74
CA GLU A 33 -32.57 48.11 -6.08
C GLU A 33 -33.48 48.02 -4.85
N ALA A 34 -34.54 47.23 -4.96
CA ALA A 34 -35.45 46.96 -3.85
C ALA A 34 -34.72 46.11 -2.79
N THR A 35 -34.41 46.71 -1.64
CA THR A 35 -33.74 46.02 -0.55
C THR A 35 -34.73 45.06 0.11
N LEU A 36 -34.60 43.75 -0.20
CA LEU A 36 -35.41 42.67 0.36
C LEU A 36 -35.40 42.70 1.90
N THR A 37 -36.54 42.48 2.53
CA THR A 37 -36.67 42.36 3.98
C THR A 37 -36.00 41.08 4.50
N ALA A 38 -35.71 41.01 5.80
CA ALA A 38 -35.06 39.85 6.40
C ALA A 38 -35.87 38.55 6.21
N GLU A 39 -37.20 38.61 6.36
CA GLU A 39 -38.11 37.48 6.18
C GLU A 39 -38.17 36.99 4.71
N GLU A 40 -38.09 37.91 3.74
CA GLU A 40 -37.99 37.56 2.32
C GLU A 40 -36.63 36.92 1.98
N GLN A 41 -35.53 37.43 2.57
CA GLN A 41 -34.19 36.84 2.39
C GLN A 41 -34.09 35.44 3.03
N GLU A 42 -34.73 35.22 4.17
CA GLU A 42 -34.80 33.92 4.84
C GLU A 42 -35.66 32.94 4.03
N SER A 43 -36.83 33.37 3.57
CA SER A 43 -37.70 32.59 2.68
C SER A 43 -37.00 32.17 1.38
N GLN A 44 -36.21 33.07 0.78
CA GLN A 44 -35.42 32.77 -0.42
C GLN A 44 -34.32 31.74 -0.17
N LYS A 45 -33.62 31.81 0.97
CA LYS A 45 -32.61 30.80 1.36
C LYS A 45 -33.24 29.43 1.56
N THR A 46 -34.37 29.36 2.23
CA THR A 46 -35.12 28.10 2.42
C THR A 46 -35.54 27.49 1.09
N MET A 47 -36.04 28.31 0.15
CA MET A 47 -36.38 27.84 -1.20
C MET A 47 -35.17 27.32 -1.98
N GLN A 48 -34.04 28.05 -1.94
CA GLN A 48 -32.77 27.62 -2.56
C GLN A 48 -32.23 26.32 -1.95
N ALA A 49 -32.41 26.10 -0.65
CA ALA A 49 -32.04 24.85 0.02
C ALA A 49 -32.91 23.67 -0.43
N TYR A 50 -34.22 23.88 -0.65
CA TYR A 50 -35.10 22.85 -1.25
C TYR A 50 -34.72 22.53 -2.70
N ASP A 51 -34.44 23.53 -3.53
CA ASP A 51 -33.99 23.32 -4.92
C ASP A 51 -32.66 22.53 -4.97
N ALA A 52 -31.70 22.89 -4.11
CA ALA A 52 -30.42 22.18 -3.99
C ALA A 52 -30.58 20.75 -3.46
N LEU A 53 -31.50 20.51 -2.53
CA LEU A 53 -31.81 19.17 -2.00
C LEU A 53 -32.33 18.26 -3.11
N LEU A 54 -33.19 18.75 -4.00
CA LEU A 54 -33.72 17.98 -5.14
C LEU A 54 -32.63 17.66 -6.17
N ASP A 55 -31.81 18.65 -6.54
CA ASP A 55 -30.65 18.48 -7.46
C ASP A 55 -29.63 17.45 -6.93
N ILE A 56 -29.35 17.46 -5.62
CA ILE A 56 -28.48 16.49 -4.97
C ILE A 56 -29.13 15.10 -4.93
N LYS A 57 -30.44 15.02 -4.65
CA LYS A 57 -31.19 13.75 -4.64
C LYS A 57 -31.24 13.09 -6.02
N GLU A 58 -31.41 13.87 -7.09
CA GLU A 58 -31.35 13.36 -8.47
C GLU A 58 -29.97 12.75 -8.78
N LYS A 59 -28.88 13.44 -8.44
CA LYS A 59 -27.51 12.95 -8.63
C LYS A 59 -27.16 11.73 -7.79
N LEU A 60 -27.75 11.59 -6.60
CA LEU A 60 -27.60 10.39 -5.76
C LEU A 60 -28.45 9.21 -6.26
N MET A 61 -29.47 9.43 -7.09
CA MET A 61 -30.17 8.36 -7.82
C MET A 61 -29.41 7.92 -9.09
N GLU A 62 -28.64 8.81 -9.72
CA GLU A 62 -27.74 8.46 -10.83
C GLU A 62 -26.46 7.73 -10.36
N ASP A 63 -25.84 8.22 -9.29
CA ASP A 63 -24.65 7.63 -8.68
C ASP A 63 -24.62 7.87 -7.17
N SER A 64 -25.02 6.85 -6.41
CA SER A 64 -25.03 6.84 -4.94
C SER A 64 -23.64 6.73 -4.32
N THR A 65 -22.56 6.56 -5.10
CA THR A 65 -21.17 6.50 -4.59
C THR A 65 -20.50 7.88 -4.43
N GLN A 66 -21.30 8.96 -4.46
CA GLN A 66 -20.84 10.32 -4.27
C GLN A 66 -20.89 10.74 -2.79
N TYR A 67 -19.88 10.35 -2.00
CA TYR A 67 -19.73 10.72 -0.58
C TYR A 67 -19.99 12.21 -0.29
N GLU A 68 -19.40 13.09 -1.12
CA GLU A 68 -19.55 14.55 -1.07
C GLU A 68 -20.99 15.07 -1.23
N LEU A 69 -21.88 14.28 -1.83
CA LEU A 69 -23.28 14.60 -2.01
C LEU A 69 -24.11 14.11 -0.83
N HIS A 70 -23.83 12.92 -0.29
CA HIS A 70 -24.48 12.43 0.95
C HIS A 70 -24.28 13.38 2.12
N VAL A 71 -23.04 13.85 2.36
CA VAL A 71 -22.74 14.80 3.44
C VAL A 71 -23.57 16.08 3.29
N LYS A 72 -23.62 16.67 2.08
CA LYS A 72 -24.39 17.90 1.80
C LYS A 72 -25.90 17.68 1.85
N TYR A 73 -26.38 16.51 1.44
CA TYR A 73 -27.79 16.13 1.52
C TYR A 73 -28.23 16.05 3.00
N ILE A 74 -27.43 15.41 3.85
CA ILE A 74 -27.61 15.38 5.31
C ILE A 74 -27.57 16.81 5.90
N GLU A 75 -26.58 17.63 5.56
CA GLU A 75 -26.47 19.01 6.03
C GLU A 75 -27.71 19.87 5.67
N LEU A 76 -28.21 19.78 4.44
CA LEU A 76 -29.43 20.49 4.00
C LEU A 76 -30.69 19.94 4.68
N LEU A 77 -30.80 18.63 4.87
CA LEU A 77 -31.91 18.01 5.60
C LEU A 77 -31.96 18.47 7.06
N LYS A 78 -30.80 18.67 7.71
CA LYS A 78 -30.72 19.28 9.06
C LYS A 78 -31.13 20.77 9.05
N GLN A 79 -30.73 21.52 8.03
CA GLN A 79 -31.10 22.95 7.89
C GLN A 79 -32.60 23.15 7.65
N LEU A 80 -33.28 22.17 7.04
CA LEU A 80 -34.72 22.21 6.73
C LEU A 80 -35.61 21.49 7.78
N ASP A 81 -35.02 20.96 8.86
CA ASP A 81 -35.68 20.20 9.94
C ASP A 81 -36.48 18.97 9.45
N LEU A 82 -36.03 18.32 8.36
CA LEU A 82 -36.70 17.21 7.71
C LEU A 82 -36.31 15.85 8.33
N GLN A 83 -36.65 15.66 9.61
CA GLN A 83 -36.16 14.57 10.46
C GLN A 83 -36.30 13.15 9.89
N ASP A 84 -37.46 12.81 9.28
CA ASP A 84 -37.67 11.46 8.72
C ASP A 84 -36.70 11.18 7.54
N GLN A 85 -36.57 12.16 6.63
CA GLN A 85 -35.67 12.05 5.47
C GLN A 85 -34.19 12.17 5.88
N LEU A 86 -33.88 12.87 6.98
CA LEU A 86 -32.54 12.93 7.58
C LEU A 86 -32.10 11.55 8.10
N GLU A 87 -33.00 10.79 8.71
CA GLU A 87 -32.73 9.42 9.14
C GLU A 87 -32.50 8.50 7.93
N GLU A 88 -33.39 8.53 6.93
CA GLU A 88 -33.24 7.78 5.68
C GLU A 88 -31.90 8.08 4.98
N ALA A 89 -31.49 9.36 4.93
CA ALA A 89 -30.23 9.79 4.34
C ALA A 89 -29.01 9.25 5.10
N ARG A 90 -29.05 9.24 6.44
CA ARG A 90 -27.96 8.73 7.28
C ARG A 90 -27.81 7.22 7.18
N VAL A 91 -28.92 6.47 7.14
CA VAL A 91 -28.91 5.02 6.89
C VAL A 91 -28.35 4.74 5.50
N ALA A 92 -28.86 5.40 4.45
CA ALA A 92 -28.40 5.19 3.07
C ALA A 92 -26.91 5.56 2.87
N MET A 93 -26.40 6.58 3.58
CA MET A 93 -24.97 6.89 3.58
C MET A 93 -24.16 5.81 4.32
N HIS A 94 -24.64 5.36 5.49
CA HIS A 94 -23.97 4.33 6.29
C HIS A 94 -23.93 2.98 5.58
N ASP A 95 -24.98 2.56 4.87
CA ASP A 95 -24.98 1.26 4.17
C ASP A 95 -23.85 1.16 3.14
N ILE A 96 -23.49 2.29 2.51
CA ILE A 96 -22.37 2.39 1.57
C ILE A 96 -21.04 2.65 2.30
N TYR A 97 -20.98 3.63 3.20
CA TYR A 97 -19.74 4.16 3.77
C TYR A 97 -19.63 3.98 5.29
N PRO A 98 -18.45 3.56 5.80
CA PRO A 98 -18.12 3.69 7.22
C PRO A 98 -18.13 5.18 7.61
N LEU A 99 -18.94 5.57 8.60
CA LEU A 99 -19.06 6.98 8.98
C LEU A 99 -17.92 7.41 9.92
N THR A 100 -17.54 8.69 9.85
CA THR A 100 -16.51 9.29 10.69
C THR A 100 -16.99 9.49 12.13
N GLU A 101 -16.07 9.69 13.07
CA GLU A 101 -16.39 10.02 14.47
C GLU A 101 -17.35 11.21 14.58
N THR A 102 -17.14 12.24 13.77
CA THR A 102 -17.98 13.45 13.68
C THR A 102 -19.40 13.16 13.19
N LEU A 103 -19.56 12.37 12.11
CA LEU A 103 -20.86 12.00 11.57
C LEU A 103 -21.66 11.09 12.52
N TRP A 104 -20.99 10.14 13.17
CA TRP A 104 -21.60 9.30 14.20
C TRP A 104 -22.06 10.12 15.42
N LEU A 105 -21.21 10.99 15.97
CA LEU A 105 -21.58 11.87 17.09
C LEU A 105 -22.72 12.83 16.74
N ASP A 106 -22.76 13.36 15.51
CA ASP A 106 -23.85 14.23 15.04
C ASP A 106 -25.20 13.50 14.98
N TRP A 107 -25.22 12.22 14.57
CA TRP A 107 -26.42 11.37 14.57
C TRP A 107 -26.84 10.95 15.98
N ILE A 108 -25.88 10.53 16.81
CA ILE A 108 -26.09 10.15 18.21
C ILE A 108 -26.68 11.32 19.02
N ASN A 109 -26.18 12.55 18.82
CA ASN A 109 -26.68 13.74 19.52
C ASN A 109 -28.07 14.21 19.05
N ASP A 110 -28.50 13.86 17.82
CA ASP A 110 -29.90 14.00 17.44
C ASP A 110 -30.77 12.91 18.07
N ALA A 111 -30.32 11.65 18.07
CA ALA A 111 -31.06 10.53 18.65
C ALA A 111 -31.32 10.69 20.16
N LYS A 112 -30.38 11.29 20.91
CA LYS A 112 -30.56 11.66 22.33
C LYS A 112 -31.73 12.60 22.62
N LYS A 113 -32.28 13.30 21.62
CA LYS A 113 -33.43 14.20 21.79
C LYS A 113 -34.73 13.43 22.01
N ASP A 114 -34.81 12.18 21.54
CA ASP A 114 -35.95 11.29 21.78
C ASP A 114 -35.72 10.46 23.05
N THR A 115 -36.43 10.82 24.12
CA THR A 115 -36.35 10.15 25.42
C THR A 115 -37.29 8.94 25.54
N SER A 116 -38.04 8.59 24.49
CA SER A 116 -38.93 7.42 24.47
C SER A 116 -38.17 6.09 24.65
N VAL A 117 -38.90 5.00 24.89
CA VAL A 117 -38.27 3.67 25.03
C VAL A 117 -37.68 3.23 23.69
N GLU A 118 -38.40 3.52 22.61
CA GLU A 118 -38.03 3.32 21.22
C GLU A 118 -36.77 4.13 20.85
N GLY A 119 -36.74 5.41 21.22
CA GLY A 119 -35.58 6.30 21.07
C GLY A 119 -34.34 5.83 21.82
N GLN A 120 -34.51 5.34 23.06
CA GLN A 120 -33.41 4.75 23.84
C GLN A 120 -32.88 3.45 23.22
N ILE A 121 -33.74 2.60 22.67
CA ILE A 121 -33.34 1.38 21.94
C ILE A 121 -32.57 1.75 20.67
N LYS A 122 -33.07 2.74 19.90
CA LYS A 122 -32.39 3.29 18.72
C LYS A 122 -31.01 3.86 19.08
N LEU A 123 -30.91 4.67 20.11
CA LEU A 123 -29.65 5.28 20.58
C LEU A 123 -28.61 4.21 20.96
N LEU A 124 -29.01 3.18 21.71
CA LEU A 124 -28.14 2.04 22.03
C LEU A 124 -27.72 1.27 20.76
N SER A 125 -28.62 1.14 19.78
CA SER A 125 -28.29 0.57 18.46
C SER A 125 -27.23 1.39 17.73
N LEU A 126 -27.34 2.74 17.70
CA LEU A 126 -26.37 3.61 17.03
C LEU A 126 -24.96 3.47 17.62
N TYR A 127 -24.81 3.43 18.95
CA TYR A 127 -23.51 3.14 19.58
C TYR A 127 -22.95 1.76 19.16
N ASN A 128 -23.80 0.75 19.01
CA ASN A 128 -23.41 -0.60 18.56
C ASN A 128 -23.08 -0.67 17.06
N HIS A 129 -23.48 0.31 16.24
CA HIS A 129 -23.06 0.42 14.84
C HIS A 129 -21.76 1.23 14.72
N ALA A 130 -21.64 2.34 15.45
CA ALA A 130 -20.45 3.17 15.48
C ALA A 130 -19.18 2.42 15.91
N GLU A 131 -19.28 1.45 16.84
CA GLU A 131 -18.13 0.61 17.25
C GLU A 131 -17.61 -0.34 16.14
N GLN A 132 -18.38 -0.55 15.06
CA GLN A 132 -18.04 -1.46 13.97
C GLN A 132 -17.23 -0.78 12.86
N ASP A 133 -17.41 0.53 12.64
CA ASP A 133 -16.66 1.27 11.64
C ASP A 133 -15.23 1.55 12.11
N TYR A 134 -15.06 2.26 13.24
CA TYR A 134 -13.76 2.75 13.73
C TYR A 134 -13.63 2.77 15.26
N LEU A 135 -12.39 2.70 15.75
CA LEU A 135 -12.09 2.89 17.17
C LEU A 135 -12.10 4.38 17.55
N SER A 136 -13.25 4.87 18.04
CA SER A 136 -13.39 6.20 18.64
C SER A 136 -13.42 6.12 20.18
N ILE A 137 -12.53 6.85 20.86
CA ILE A 137 -12.60 7.01 22.32
C ILE A 137 -13.73 7.98 22.71
N LYS A 138 -14.02 9.00 21.90
CA LYS A 138 -15.09 9.98 22.19
C LYS A 138 -16.46 9.32 22.21
N ILE A 139 -16.79 8.47 21.23
CA ILE A 139 -18.08 7.76 21.17
C ILE A 139 -18.22 6.79 22.36
N TRP A 140 -17.14 6.14 22.79
CA TRP A 140 -17.15 5.32 24.00
C TRP A 140 -17.32 6.13 25.29
N LYS A 141 -16.75 7.35 25.35
CA LYS A 141 -16.92 8.28 26.48
C LYS A 141 -18.36 8.80 26.53
N ASP A 142 -18.90 9.20 25.39
CA ASP A 142 -20.27 9.67 25.21
C ASP A 142 -21.32 8.59 25.58
N TYR A 143 -21.06 7.32 25.22
CA TYR A 143 -21.82 6.16 25.69
C TYR A 143 -21.73 5.96 27.20
N VAL A 144 -20.53 6.01 27.79
CA VAL A 144 -20.33 5.88 29.24
C VAL A 144 -21.07 6.98 30.00
N ASP A 145 -21.00 8.23 29.53
CA ASP A 145 -21.65 9.36 30.18
C ASP A 145 -23.17 9.25 30.08
N TYR A 146 -23.73 8.81 28.95
CA TYR A 146 -25.16 8.49 28.82
C TYR A 146 -25.60 7.35 29.77
N ILE A 147 -24.79 6.29 29.92
CA ILE A 147 -25.08 5.18 30.85
C ILE A 147 -25.02 5.65 32.32
N LEU A 148 -24.07 6.51 32.67
CA LEU A 148 -23.96 7.09 34.02
C LEU A 148 -25.09 8.09 34.30
N ASP A 149 -25.42 8.99 33.37
CA ASP A 149 -26.58 9.88 33.50
C ASP A 149 -27.87 9.10 33.74
N LYS A 150 -28.08 8.00 32.99
CA LYS A 150 -29.23 7.11 33.18
C LYS A 150 -29.18 6.37 34.52
N PHE A 151 -27.99 5.97 34.99
CA PHE A 151 -27.82 5.37 36.31
C PHE A 151 -28.18 6.38 37.42
N HIS A 152 -27.58 7.58 37.43
CA HIS A 152 -27.82 8.59 38.47
C HIS A 152 -29.26 9.12 38.47
N GLN A 153 -29.97 9.10 37.32
CA GLN A 153 -31.41 9.39 37.26
C GLN A 153 -32.27 8.30 37.92
N GLY A 154 -31.87 7.03 37.83
CA GLY A 154 -32.56 5.92 38.50
C GLY A 154 -32.13 5.69 39.96
N PHE A 155 -30.89 6.04 40.30
CA PHE A 155 -30.24 5.72 41.56
C PHE A 155 -30.32 6.88 42.57
N SER A 156 -31.51 7.06 43.17
CA SER A 156 -31.75 8.19 44.07
C SER A 156 -30.94 8.13 45.38
N GLN A 157 -30.82 9.28 46.05
CA GLN A 157 -30.13 9.37 47.33
C GLN A 157 -30.87 8.65 48.48
N ASP A 158 -32.17 8.38 48.29
CA ASP A 158 -33.01 7.64 49.25
C ASP A 158 -32.83 6.12 49.17
N ILE A 159 -32.08 5.61 48.18
CA ILE A 159 -31.66 4.20 48.13
C ILE A 159 -30.51 4.00 49.12
N VAL A 160 -30.81 3.29 50.21
CA VAL A 160 -29.88 2.96 51.31
C VAL A 160 -29.62 1.45 51.41
N ASP A 161 -30.62 0.63 51.11
CA ASP A 161 -30.52 -0.84 51.09
C ASP A 161 -30.38 -1.35 49.65
N GLN A 162 -29.52 -2.35 49.43
CA GLN A 162 -29.36 -3.04 48.14
C GLN A 162 -30.30 -4.26 48.10
N ASP A 163 -31.54 -4.05 47.67
CA ASP A 163 -32.47 -5.16 47.35
C ASP A 163 -32.15 -5.81 45.99
N ASP A 164 -32.85 -6.90 45.67
CA ASP A 164 -32.63 -7.67 44.44
C ASP A 164 -32.77 -6.80 43.16
N SER A 165 -33.71 -5.84 43.15
CA SER A 165 -33.95 -4.95 42.00
C SER A 165 -32.91 -3.84 41.89
N VAL A 166 -32.46 -3.30 43.03
CA VAL A 166 -31.34 -2.35 43.08
C VAL A 166 -30.05 -3.04 42.63
N SER A 167 -29.82 -4.28 43.06
CA SER A 167 -28.64 -5.05 42.66
C SER A 167 -28.65 -5.38 41.16
N GLU A 168 -29.79 -5.80 40.60
CA GLU A 168 -29.91 -6.07 39.15
C GLU A 168 -29.64 -4.80 38.31
N PHE A 169 -30.12 -3.63 38.75
CA PHE A 169 -29.85 -2.35 38.09
C PHE A 169 -28.35 -1.95 38.13
N ILE A 170 -27.71 -2.15 39.28
CA ILE A 170 -26.26 -1.93 39.45
C ILE A 170 -25.46 -2.90 38.55
N ASP A 171 -25.81 -4.19 38.54
CA ASP A 171 -25.12 -5.21 37.72
C ASP A 171 -25.34 -5.04 36.22
N GLN A 172 -26.48 -4.50 35.78
CA GLN A 172 -26.68 -4.11 34.38
C GLN A 172 -25.79 -2.91 34.00
N THR A 173 -25.84 -1.82 34.77
CA THR A 173 -24.99 -0.63 34.57
C THR A 173 -23.51 -1.00 34.53
N ARG A 174 -23.07 -1.84 35.47
CA ARG A 174 -21.73 -2.43 35.54
C ARG A 174 -21.34 -3.19 34.27
N GLN A 175 -22.26 -3.98 33.70
CA GLN A 175 -21.99 -4.72 32.46
C GLN A 175 -21.84 -3.81 31.23
N ASP A 176 -22.66 -2.77 31.14
CA ASP A 176 -22.59 -1.75 30.09
C ASP A 176 -21.28 -0.95 30.16
N LEU A 177 -20.91 -0.43 31.34
CA LEU A 177 -19.62 0.24 31.55
C LEU A 177 -18.43 -0.70 31.26
N LEU A 178 -18.52 -1.98 31.67
CA LEU A 178 -17.51 -2.98 31.34
C LEU A 178 -17.44 -3.32 29.83
N LYS A 179 -18.50 -3.09 29.03
CA LYS A 179 -18.42 -3.19 27.56
C LYS A 179 -17.41 -2.16 27.03
N ALA A 180 -17.59 -0.89 27.40
CA ALA A 180 -16.74 0.22 26.98
C ALA A 180 -15.28 0.05 27.45
N VAL A 181 -15.09 -0.35 28.72
CA VAL A 181 -13.76 -0.63 29.27
C VAL A 181 -13.06 -1.75 28.52
N ARG A 182 -13.77 -2.85 28.19
CA ARG A 182 -13.17 -3.97 27.42
C ARG A 182 -12.76 -3.52 26.02
N ALA A 183 -13.64 -2.82 25.30
CA ALA A 183 -13.39 -2.34 23.94
C ALA A 183 -12.18 -1.39 23.85
N THR A 184 -12.06 -0.47 24.81
CA THR A 184 -11.01 0.57 24.80
C THR A 184 -9.73 0.21 25.57
N SER A 185 -9.74 -0.87 26.36
CA SER A 185 -8.61 -1.31 27.22
C SER A 185 -7.24 -1.38 26.53
N ALA A 186 -7.21 -1.63 25.22
CA ALA A 186 -5.99 -1.73 24.42
C ALA A 186 -5.33 -0.37 24.09
N HIS A 187 -6.08 0.73 24.18
CA HIS A 187 -5.62 2.07 23.79
C HIS A 187 -4.72 2.68 24.87
N VAL A 188 -3.42 2.40 24.78
CA VAL A 188 -2.39 2.72 25.79
C VAL A 188 -2.44 4.17 26.31
N LYS A 189 -2.72 5.15 25.43
CA LYS A 189 -2.76 6.59 25.73
C LYS A 189 -4.10 7.13 26.28
N SER A 190 -5.22 6.41 26.11
CA SER A 190 -6.58 6.97 26.33
C SER A 190 -7.60 6.01 26.95
N SER A 191 -7.22 4.76 27.23
CA SER A 191 -8.11 3.80 27.91
C SER A 191 -8.49 4.24 29.34
N GLN A 192 -7.76 5.17 29.94
CA GLN A 192 -8.09 5.74 31.24
C GLN A 192 -9.33 6.64 31.20
N ASP A 193 -9.64 7.26 30.07
CA ASP A 193 -10.73 8.24 29.95
C ASP A 193 -12.11 7.56 30.04
N ILE A 194 -12.14 6.26 29.73
CA ILE A 194 -13.27 5.33 29.88
C ILE A 194 -13.20 4.58 31.22
N TRP A 195 -12.01 4.22 31.69
CA TRP A 195 -11.85 3.46 32.93
C TRP A 195 -12.02 4.28 34.20
N LYS A 196 -11.66 5.58 34.20
CA LYS A 196 -11.81 6.47 35.37
C LYS A 196 -13.29 6.58 35.82
N PRO A 197 -14.26 6.93 34.93
CA PRO A 197 -15.68 6.95 35.32
C PRO A 197 -16.22 5.60 35.81
N TYR A 198 -15.81 4.49 35.19
CA TYR A 198 -16.18 3.15 35.67
C TYR A 198 -15.62 2.87 37.08
N SER A 199 -14.38 3.29 37.36
CA SER A 199 -13.77 3.13 38.70
C SER A 199 -14.42 4.03 39.77
N GLU A 200 -14.91 5.20 39.36
CA GLU A 200 -15.65 6.14 40.22
C GLU A 200 -17.05 5.59 40.56
N PHE A 201 -17.76 5.00 39.58
CA PHE A 201 -19.00 4.27 39.80
C PHE A 201 -18.83 3.11 40.80
N GLU A 202 -17.84 2.23 40.61
CA GLU A 202 -17.62 1.10 41.53
C GLU A 202 -17.21 1.54 42.95
N LEU A 203 -16.60 2.73 43.08
CA LEU A 203 -16.33 3.37 44.37
C LEU A 203 -17.59 3.97 45.02
N GLU A 204 -18.50 4.59 44.25
CA GLU A 204 -19.77 5.11 44.78
C GLU A 204 -20.62 3.98 45.39
N ILE A 205 -20.76 2.86 44.66
CA ILE A 205 -21.46 1.66 45.15
C ILE A 205 -20.84 1.16 46.47
N LEU A 206 -19.50 1.16 46.55
CA LEU A 206 -18.77 0.75 47.75
C LEU A 206 -18.98 1.73 48.92
N GLU A 207 -18.93 3.05 48.69
CA GLU A 207 -19.14 4.04 49.75
C GLU A 207 -20.59 4.08 50.23
N ARG A 208 -21.56 3.79 49.35
CA ARG A 208 -22.98 3.69 49.68
C ARG A 208 -23.26 2.49 50.59
N PHE A 209 -23.01 1.27 50.11
CA PHE A 209 -23.47 0.04 50.76
C PHE A 209 -22.42 -0.62 51.67
N LYS A 210 -21.12 -0.35 51.45
CA LYS A 210 -19.98 -0.87 52.24
C LYS A 210 -19.92 -2.40 52.31
N ASP A 211 -20.43 -3.05 51.27
CA ASP A 211 -20.45 -4.49 51.12
C ASP A 211 -19.04 -5.11 50.94
N ALA A 212 -18.88 -6.34 51.43
CA ALA A 212 -17.62 -7.08 51.41
C ALA A 212 -17.29 -7.64 50.01
N ASP A 213 -18.28 -8.05 49.22
CA ASP A 213 -18.04 -8.56 47.86
C ASP A 213 -17.85 -7.41 46.86
N GLN A 214 -18.52 -6.27 47.04
CA GLN A 214 -18.18 -5.01 46.36
C GLN A 214 -16.75 -4.56 46.70
N LEU A 215 -16.31 -4.66 47.96
CA LEU A 215 -14.93 -4.35 48.34
C LEU A 215 -13.92 -5.29 47.65
N ASN A 216 -14.27 -6.57 47.48
CA ASN A 216 -13.47 -7.53 46.73
C ASN A 216 -13.44 -7.23 45.23
N LEU A 217 -14.58 -6.78 44.66
CA LEU A 217 -14.71 -6.34 43.26
C LEU A 217 -13.82 -5.13 42.98
N VAL A 218 -13.93 -4.06 43.78
CA VAL A 218 -13.10 -2.84 43.63
C VAL A 218 -11.61 -3.18 43.78
N ARG A 219 -11.23 -4.00 44.77
CA ARG A 219 -9.84 -4.46 44.94
C ARG A 219 -9.34 -5.20 43.71
N LYS A 220 -10.17 -6.07 43.11
CA LYS A 220 -9.84 -6.80 41.87
C LYS A 220 -9.72 -5.84 40.67
N MET A 221 -10.67 -4.93 40.49
CA MET A 221 -10.70 -3.95 39.40
C MET A 221 -9.39 -3.16 39.30
N TYR A 222 -8.89 -2.64 40.43
CA TYR A 222 -7.60 -1.94 40.47
C TYR A 222 -6.42 -2.85 40.11
N LEU A 223 -6.38 -4.09 40.61
CA LEU A 223 -5.29 -5.03 40.31
C LEU A 223 -5.28 -5.47 38.83
N ASP A 224 -6.46 -5.67 38.23
CA ASP A 224 -6.62 -5.98 36.81
C ASP A 224 -6.25 -4.77 35.92
N ARG A 225 -6.60 -3.54 36.33
CA ARG A 225 -6.15 -2.31 35.65
C ARG A 225 -4.64 -2.13 35.75
N LEU A 226 -4.04 -2.33 36.93
CA LEU A 226 -2.59 -2.29 37.12
C LEU A 226 -1.84 -3.36 36.29
N ALA A 227 -2.51 -4.47 35.92
CA ALA A 227 -1.97 -5.49 35.02
C ALA A 227 -2.16 -5.18 33.51
N THR A 228 -2.91 -4.13 33.17
CA THR A 228 -3.22 -3.68 31.80
C THR A 228 -2.26 -2.58 31.35
N LEU A 229 -1.83 -2.57 30.09
CA LEU A 229 -0.88 -1.56 29.58
C LEU A 229 -1.56 -0.20 29.34
N HIS A 230 -1.17 0.82 30.10
CA HIS A 230 -1.64 2.19 29.95
C HIS A 230 -0.62 3.19 30.55
N ILE A 231 -0.66 4.46 30.13
CA ILE A 231 0.28 5.49 30.59
C ILE A 231 0.05 5.85 32.08
N ASP A 232 -1.19 6.16 32.46
CA ASP A 232 -1.66 6.55 33.83
C ASP A 232 -1.54 5.44 34.91
N CYS A 233 -0.63 4.49 34.74
CA CYS A 233 -0.41 3.40 35.70
C CYS A 233 0.17 3.87 37.04
N GLU A 234 0.83 5.04 37.08
CA GLU A 234 1.32 5.68 38.32
C GLU A 234 0.17 6.31 39.12
N ASP A 235 -0.76 6.97 38.45
CA ASP A 235 -1.97 7.54 39.08
C ASP A 235 -2.90 6.43 39.56
N THR A 236 -3.09 5.40 38.74
CA THR A 236 -3.86 4.20 39.12
C THR A 236 -3.25 3.49 40.34
N PHE A 237 -1.91 3.42 40.43
CA PHE A 237 -1.23 2.83 41.59
C PHE A 237 -1.38 3.72 42.84
N SER A 238 -1.37 5.04 42.67
CA SER A 238 -1.58 6.02 43.74
C SER A 238 -3.02 5.97 44.27
N ALA A 239 -4.02 5.90 43.38
CA ALA A 239 -5.42 5.72 43.73
C ALA A 239 -5.66 4.40 44.48
N TYR A 240 -5.06 3.29 44.00
CA TYR A 240 -5.11 2.01 44.71
C TYR A 240 -4.45 2.09 46.10
N SER A 241 -3.34 2.83 46.24
CA SER A 241 -2.68 3.05 47.53
C SER A 241 -3.61 3.75 48.53
N THR A 242 -4.37 4.75 48.08
CA THR A 242 -5.39 5.44 48.90
C THR A 242 -6.54 4.51 49.25
N PHE A 243 -7.04 3.71 48.30
CA PHE A 243 -8.06 2.70 48.54
C PHE A 243 -7.63 1.67 49.60
N VAL A 244 -6.42 1.10 49.50
CA VAL A 244 -5.90 0.15 50.51
C VAL A 244 -5.72 0.83 51.88
N SER A 245 -5.30 2.10 51.92
CA SER A 245 -5.20 2.87 53.18
C SER A 245 -6.57 3.09 53.84
N ASN A 246 -7.63 3.27 53.06
CA ASN A 246 -8.98 3.53 53.57
C ASN A 246 -9.70 2.25 54.01
N TYR A 247 -9.53 1.14 53.29
CA TYR A 247 -10.35 -0.07 53.47
C TYR A 247 -9.59 -1.32 53.97
N ASP A 248 -8.25 -1.36 53.91
CA ASP A 248 -7.43 -2.56 54.21
C ASP A 248 -6.08 -2.21 54.86
N ASN A 249 -6.06 -1.12 55.66
CA ASN A 249 -4.84 -0.56 56.25
C ASN A 249 -4.03 -1.59 57.08
N SER A 250 -4.72 -2.53 57.72
CA SER A 250 -4.14 -3.62 58.50
C SER A 250 -3.18 -4.52 57.70
N ASN A 251 -3.41 -4.65 56.38
CA ASN A 251 -2.59 -5.46 55.47
C ASN A 251 -1.82 -4.61 54.45
N TYR A 252 -1.74 -3.28 54.67
CA TYR A 252 -1.28 -2.30 53.69
C TYR A 252 0.07 -2.65 53.05
N GLU A 253 1.12 -2.87 53.85
CA GLU A 253 2.45 -3.17 53.33
C GLU A 253 2.44 -4.44 52.45
N ASP A 254 1.78 -5.48 52.93
CA ASP A 254 1.76 -6.79 52.30
C ASP A 254 0.92 -6.82 51.00
N THR A 255 -0.13 -6.00 50.94
CA THR A 255 -0.96 -5.77 49.74
C THR A 255 -0.24 -4.87 48.73
N MET A 256 0.37 -3.76 49.18
CA MET A 256 1.10 -2.84 48.29
C MET A 256 2.40 -3.46 47.75
N VAL A 257 3.09 -4.33 48.49
CA VAL A 257 4.23 -5.12 47.99
C VAL A 257 3.82 -6.12 46.90
N LYS A 258 2.57 -6.60 46.89
CA LYS A 258 2.02 -7.44 45.81
C LYS A 258 1.70 -6.56 44.59
N ALA A 259 0.95 -5.47 44.78
CA ALA A 259 0.57 -4.55 43.71
C ALA A 259 1.79 -3.89 43.03
N ASN A 260 2.82 -3.48 43.78
CA ASN A 260 4.02 -2.86 43.24
C ASN A 260 4.78 -3.77 42.25
N LYS A 261 4.72 -5.10 42.42
CA LYS A 261 5.32 -6.05 41.46
C LYS A 261 4.59 -6.09 40.12
N ILE A 262 3.28 -5.84 40.12
CA ILE A 262 2.46 -5.69 38.91
C ILE A 262 2.76 -4.33 38.29
N TYR A 263 2.59 -3.26 39.07
CA TYR A 263 2.85 -1.87 38.67
C TYR A 263 4.24 -1.66 38.05
N THR A 264 5.32 -2.14 38.68
CA THR A 264 6.70 -1.98 38.17
C THR A 264 6.88 -2.62 36.78
N LYS A 265 6.19 -3.74 36.50
CA LYS A 265 6.22 -4.40 35.18
C LYS A 265 5.44 -3.57 34.15
N THR A 266 4.26 -3.09 34.52
CA THR A 266 3.39 -2.28 33.65
C THR A 266 3.99 -0.92 33.35
N LYS A 267 4.52 -0.22 34.36
CA LYS A 267 5.22 1.07 34.19
C LYS A 267 6.37 0.96 33.22
N LYS A 268 7.26 -0.02 33.38
CA LYS A 268 8.37 -0.22 32.44
C LYS A 268 7.88 -0.47 31.00
N ALA A 269 6.79 -1.22 30.84
CA ALA A 269 6.19 -1.43 29.52
C ALA A 269 5.57 -0.14 28.97
N ALA A 270 4.92 0.69 29.81
CA ALA A 270 4.36 1.99 29.43
C ALA A 270 5.45 3.00 29.05
N GLU A 271 6.52 3.13 29.83
CA GLU A 271 7.70 3.96 29.53
C GLU A 271 8.38 3.59 28.20
N GLU A 272 8.26 2.33 27.76
CA GLU A 272 8.72 1.86 26.44
C GLU A 272 7.78 2.29 25.29
N ARG A 273 6.48 2.53 25.56
CA ARG A 273 5.48 2.95 24.56
C ARG A 273 5.27 4.46 24.51
N ASP A 274 5.37 5.15 25.64
CA ASP A 274 5.26 6.60 25.80
C ASP A 274 6.13 7.35 24.77
N GLN A 275 7.32 6.82 24.48
CA GLN A 275 8.21 7.32 23.42
C GLN A 275 7.59 7.30 22.01
N TYR A 276 6.85 6.23 21.66
CA TYR A 276 6.13 6.10 20.40
C TYR A 276 4.82 6.90 20.39
N GLU A 277 4.14 7.01 21.54
CA GLU A 277 2.95 7.87 21.69
C GLU A 277 3.29 9.36 21.52
N MET A 278 4.44 9.80 22.04
CA MET A 278 5.02 11.12 21.75
C MET A 278 5.43 11.25 20.27
N GLN A 279 6.01 10.20 19.66
CA GLN A 279 6.39 10.22 18.24
C GLN A 279 5.16 10.36 17.31
N LEU A 280 4.06 9.68 17.62
CA LEU A 280 2.79 9.84 16.89
C LEU A 280 2.30 11.29 16.96
N SER A 281 2.11 11.84 18.16
CA SER A 281 1.62 13.22 18.31
C SER A 281 2.57 14.26 17.71
N SER A 282 3.89 14.13 17.88
CA SER A 282 4.88 15.07 17.31
C SER A 282 5.04 14.99 15.78
N SER A 283 4.60 13.89 15.15
CA SER A 283 4.63 13.72 13.68
C SER A 283 3.30 14.03 12.99
N GLY A 284 2.29 14.52 13.72
CA GLY A 284 0.94 14.70 13.18
C GLY A 284 0.27 13.38 12.81
N TYR A 285 0.53 12.32 13.59
CA TYR A 285 0.01 10.96 13.36
C TYR A 285 0.37 10.39 11.98
N SER A 286 1.63 10.57 11.58
CA SER A 286 2.14 10.09 10.29
C SER A 286 2.14 8.55 10.18
N LEU A 287 1.84 8.04 8.98
CA LEU A 287 1.83 6.59 8.69
C LEU A 287 3.19 5.92 8.98
N ASP A 288 4.31 6.60 8.73
CA ASP A 288 5.65 6.09 9.09
C ASP A 288 5.83 5.92 10.60
N ALA A 289 5.35 6.87 11.42
CA ALA A 289 5.36 6.73 12.88
C ALA A 289 4.45 5.58 13.36
N PHE A 290 3.28 5.38 12.73
CA PHE A 290 2.45 4.20 12.98
C PHE A 290 3.18 2.89 12.61
N HIS A 291 3.79 2.79 11.42
CA HIS A 291 4.58 1.62 11.01
C HIS A 291 5.74 1.33 11.98
N GLN A 292 6.50 2.35 12.40
CA GLN A 292 7.57 2.18 13.39
C GLN A 292 7.08 1.61 14.73
N TYR A 293 5.86 1.96 15.15
CA TYR A 293 5.23 1.49 16.40
C TYR A 293 4.58 0.09 16.24
N ILE A 294 3.86 -0.17 15.14
CA ILE A 294 3.35 -1.51 14.78
C ILE A 294 4.51 -2.52 14.77
N GLU A 295 5.62 -2.16 14.13
CA GLU A 295 6.83 -2.96 14.06
C GLU A 295 7.56 -3.09 15.40
N HIS A 296 7.39 -2.14 16.34
CA HIS A 296 7.80 -2.34 17.73
C HIS A 296 6.94 -3.40 18.42
N GLU A 297 5.61 -3.28 18.38
CA GLU A 297 4.70 -4.20 19.08
C GLU A 297 4.77 -5.63 18.51
N LYS A 298 4.90 -5.80 17.19
CA LYS A 298 5.17 -7.10 16.54
C LYS A 298 6.45 -7.78 17.10
N ARG A 299 7.45 -7.01 17.55
CA ARG A 299 8.74 -7.52 18.05
C ARG A 299 8.92 -7.51 19.57
N THR A 300 8.04 -6.82 20.30
CA THR A 300 8.21 -6.61 21.74
C THR A 300 8.08 -7.90 22.54
N LYS A 301 8.59 -7.88 23.77
CA LYS A 301 8.49 -9.00 24.73
C LYS A 301 7.93 -8.58 26.08
N ASN A 302 7.96 -7.27 26.38
CA ASN A 302 7.40 -6.73 27.60
C ASN A 302 5.91 -6.47 27.36
N MET A 303 5.07 -7.30 27.98
CA MET A 303 3.61 -7.26 27.87
C MET A 303 3.06 -7.36 26.43
N HIS A 304 3.78 -8.05 25.54
CA HIS A 304 3.29 -8.35 24.20
C HIS A 304 1.94 -9.07 24.24
N SER A 305 0.99 -8.59 23.45
CA SER A 305 -0.30 -9.21 23.15
C SER A 305 -0.72 -8.78 21.75
N LEU A 306 -1.32 -9.68 20.98
CA LEU A 306 -1.87 -9.36 19.65
C LEU A 306 -2.86 -8.19 19.71
N VAL A 307 -3.57 -8.03 20.83
CA VAL A 307 -4.54 -6.94 21.07
C VAL A 307 -3.89 -5.56 21.04
N TYR A 308 -2.64 -5.41 21.51
CA TYR A 308 -1.93 -4.12 21.43
C TYR A 308 -1.47 -3.83 19.99
N VAL A 309 -0.95 -4.83 19.27
CA VAL A 309 -0.60 -4.68 17.84
C VAL A 309 -1.84 -4.26 17.03
N ARG A 310 -2.97 -4.96 17.23
CA ARG A 310 -4.28 -4.61 16.65
C ARG A 310 -4.67 -3.17 16.97
N SER A 311 -4.53 -2.72 18.22
CA SER A 311 -4.88 -1.35 18.60
C SER A 311 -4.08 -0.30 17.81
N ILE A 312 -2.81 -0.54 17.49
CA ILE A 312 -2.05 0.41 16.66
C ILE A 312 -2.53 0.40 15.19
N TYR A 313 -2.91 -0.75 14.63
CA TYR A 313 -3.56 -0.81 13.31
C TYR A 313 -4.91 -0.08 13.28
N GLU A 314 -5.82 -0.38 14.23
CA GLU A 314 -7.14 0.28 14.30
C GLU A 314 -6.99 1.81 14.44
N ARG A 315 -5.99 2.27 15.22
CA ARG A 315 -5.65 3.70 15.35
C ARG A 315 -5.03 4.28 14.09
N ALA A 316 -4.22 3.53 13.33
CA ALA A 316 -3.66 3.97 12.06
C ALA A 316 -4.76 4.12 10.99
N ILE A 317 -5.70 3.16 10.95
CA ILE A 317 -6.84 3.14 10.03
C ILE A 317 -7.72 4.39 10.19
N VAL A 318 -7.94 4.90 11.40
CA VAL A 318 -8.64 6.20 11.62
C VAL A 318 -8.00 7.36 10.85
N TYR A 319 -6.69 7.31 10.57
CA TYR A 319 -5.95 8.38 9.89
C TYR A 319 -5.61 8.07 8.43
N TYR A 320 -5.88 6.84 7.96
CA TYR A 320 -5.41 6.27 6.68
C TYR A 320 -6.35 5.16 6.14
N CYS A 321 -7.66 5.26 6.35
CA CYS A 321 -8.60 4.19 6.02
C CYS A 321 -8.66 3.85 4.51
N THR A 322 -8.24 4.77 3.64
CA THR A 322 -8.22 4.56 2.18
C THR A 322 -6.90 4.03 1.63
N ASP A 323 -5.93 3.66 2.48
CA ASP A 323 -4.68 2.99 2.08
C ASP A 323 -4.88 1.46 2.05
N PRO A 324 -4.93 0.81 0.87
CA PRO A 324 -5.13 -0.63 0.80
C PRO A 324 -3.94 -1.44 1.34
N ALA A 325 -2.73 -0.88 1.35
CA ALA A 325 -1.53 -1.57 1.84
C ALA A 325 -1.50 -1.64 3.37
N LEU A 326 -2.07 -0.64 4.07
CA LEU A 326 -2.27 -0.69 5.52
C LEU A 326 -3.27 -1.78 5.91
N TRP A 327 -4.37 -1.91 5.16
CA TRP A 327 -5.32 -3.02 5.34
C TRP A 327 -4.71 -4.37 4.99
N ASP A 328 -3.89 -4.47 3.94
CA ASP A 328 -3.21 -5.71 3.54
C ASP A 328 -2.21 -6.18 4.61
N ASP A 329 -1.30 -5.33 5.12
CA ASP A 329 -0.41 -5.72 6.24
C ASP A 329 -1.20 -6.06 7.51
N TYR A 330 -2.34 -5.39 7.77
CA TYR A 330 -3.19 -5.75 8.91
C TYR A 330 -3.85 -7.13 8.75
N ILE A 331 -4.43 -7.40 7.57
CA ILE A 331 -5.07 -8.68 7.22
C ILE A 331 -4.04 -9.81 7.20
N LEU A 332 -2.85 -9.58 6.62
CA LEU A 332 -1.75 -10.56 6.59
C LEU A 332 -1.17 -10.81 7.99
N PHE A 333 -1.02 -9.78 8.84
CA PHE A 333 -0.68 -9.94 10.25
C PHE A 333 -1.72 -10.77 10.98
N LEU A 334 -3.01 -10.51 10.77
CA LEU A 334 -4.08 -11.32 11.35
C LEU A 334 -3.97 -12.76 10.85
N ILE A 335 -3.81 -13.01 9.55
CA ILE A 335 -3.67 -14.36 8.97
C ILE A 335 -2.47 -15.12 9.55
N GLU A 336 -1.29 -14.50 9.65
CA GLU A 336 -0.08 -15.14 10.19
C GLU A 336 -0.28 -15.58 11.65
N GLN A 337 -0.97 -14.75 12.44
CA GLN A 337 -1.19 -14.96 13.87
C GLN A 337 -2.52 -15.67 14.19
N ALA A 338 -3.38 -15.91 13.19
CA ALA A 338 -4.76 -16.34 13.40
C ALA A 338 -4.89 -17.83 13.77
N LYS A 339 -5.23 -18.03 15.04
CA LYS A 339 -6.33 -18.94 15.41
C LYS A 339 -7.59 -18.16 15.77
N VAL A 340 -7.78 -16.98 15.18
CA VAL A 340 -8.70 -15.94 15.66
C VAL A 340 -9.55 -15.38 14.51
N GLN A 341 -10.25 -16.29 13.81
CA GLN A 341 -11.15 -16.01 12.67
C GLN A 341 -12.10 -14.82 12.92
N VAL A 342 -12.60 -14.68 14.15
CA VAL A 342 -13.62 -13.70 14.58
C VAL A 342 -13.26 -12.25 14.24
N PHE A 343 -11.98 -11.87 14.25
CA PHE A 343 -11.57 -10.50 13.90
C PHE A 343 -11.23 -10.33 12.42
N LEU A 344 -11.00 -11.43 11.69
CA LEU A 344 -10.56 -11.38 10.31
C LEU A 344 -11.75 -11.10 9.37
N GLU A 345 -12.93 -11.65 9.65
CA GLU A 345 -14.17 -11.41 8.88
C GLU A 345 -14.59 -9.94 8.95
N THR A 346 -14.65 -9.36 10.15
CA THR A 346 -14.97 -7.94 10.34
C THR A 346 -13.89 -7.00 9.78
N THR A 347 -12.61 -7.38 9.86
CA THR A 347 -11.51 -6.59 9.26
C THR A 347 -11.60 -6.58 7.74
N CYS A 348 -11.78 -7.73 7.08
CA CYS A 348 -11.91 -7.81 5.62
C CYS A 348 -13.16 -7.06 5.12
N LEU A 349 -14.30 -7.14 5.82
CA LEU A 349 -15.52 -6.41 5.47
C LEU A 349 -15.34 -4.89 5.58
N ARG A 350 -14.68 -4.40 6.64
CA ARG A 350 -14.33 -2.96 6.78
C ARG A 350 -13.33 -2.51 5.71
N ALA A 351 -12.38 -3.37 5.35
CA ALA A 351 -11.38 -3.09 4.32
C ALA A 351 -12.01 -2.88 2.93
N ILE A 352 -12.94 -3.75 2.50
CA ILE A 352 -13.61 -3.58 1.20
C ILE A 352 -14.59 -2.40 1.17
N ARG A 353 -15.22 -2.04 2.29
CA ARG A 353 -16.08 -0.83 2.38
C ARG A 353 -15.28 0.47 2.28
N ASN A 354 -14.03 0.48 2.77
CA ASN A 354 -13.14 1.64 2.68
C ASN A 354 -12.37 1.73 1.35
N CYS A 355 -11.95 0.59 0.81
CA CYS A 355 -11.11 0.48 -0.38
C CYS A 355 -11.75 -0.42 -1.46
N PRO A 356 -12.98 -0.16 -1.93
CA PRO A 356 -13.70 -1.01 -2.89
C PRO A 356 -13.04 -1.12 -4.28
N TRP A 357 -12.00 -0.32 -4.55
CA TRP A 357 -11.15 -0.42 -5.73
C TRP A 357 -10.06 -1.50 -5.63
N SER A 358 -9.71 -1.99 -4.42
CA SER A 358 -8.55 -2.87 -4.27
C SER A 358 -8.87 -4.36 -4.40
N GLY A 359 -8.36 -4.97 -5.47
CA GLY A 359 -8.58 -6.38 -5.78
C GLY A 359 -7.97 -7.33 -4.74
N THR A 360 -6.86 -6.93 -4.12
CA THR A 360 -6.21 -7.68 -3.04
C THR A 360 -7.13 -7.91 -1.84
N LEU A 361 -7.89 -6.87 -1.44
CA LEU A 361 -8.78 -6.91 -0.28
C LEU A 361 -10.03 -7.75 -0.56
N TRP A 362 -10.65 -7.59 -1.74
CA TRP A 362 -11.73 -8.47 -2.19
C TRP A 362 -11.29 -9.94 -2.25
N ALA A 363 -10.10 -10.20 -2.79
CA ALA A 363 -9.52 -11.55 -2.87
C ALA A 363 -9.21 -12.15 -1.47
N HIS A 364 -8.89 -11.32 -0.47
CA HIS A 364 -8.77 -11.80 0.93
C HIS A 364 -10.11 -12.19 1.52
N LEU A 365 -11.18 -11.40 1.28
CA LEU A 365 -12.52 -11.74 1.76
C LEU A 365 -13.03 -13.05 1.13
N ALA A 366 -12.84 -13.25 -0.19
CA ALA A 366 -13.20 -14.50 -0.86
C ALA A 366 -12.44 -15.71 -0.28
N ARG A 367 -11.11 -15.62 -0.14
CA ARG A 367 -10.27 -16.67 0.50
C ARG A 367 -10.69 -16.97 1.94
N LEU A 368 -11.16 -15.96 2.68
CA LEU A 368 -11.61 -16.11 4.06
C LEU A 368 -12.92 -16.90 4.15
N MET A 369 -13.85 -16.62 3.24
CA MET A 369 -15.16 -17.27 3.16
C MET A 369 -15.04 -18.71 2.64
N GLU A 370 -14.13 -18.94 1.69
CA GLU A 370 -13.68 -20.28 1.28
C GLU A 370 -13.12 -21.08 2.47
N PHE A 371 -12.17 -20.50 3.23
CA PHE A 371 -11.62 -21.14 4.44
C PHE A 371 -12.69 -21.37 5.53
N GLY A 372 -13.72 -20.52 5.58
CA GLY A 372 -14.89 -20.68 6.43
C GLY A 372 -15.83 -21.82 6.03
N ASN A 373 -15.64 -22.44 4.85
CA ASN A 373 -16.57 -23.39 4.23
C ASN A 373 -17.97 -22.81 4.07
N LYS A 374 -18.05 -21.55 3.59
CA LYS A 374 -19.30 -20.90 3.18
C LYS A 374 -19.81 -21.52 1.88
N GLU A 375 -21.06 -21.23 1.52
CA GLU A 375 -21.68 -21.71 0.28
C GLU A 375 -21.10 -20.98 -0.94
N ASP A 376 -21.01 -21.63 -2.10
CA ASP A 376 -20.29 -21.10 -3.26
C ASP A 376 -20.96 -19.84 -3.83
N ASP A 377 -22.30 -19.80 -3.85
CA ASP A 377 -23.10 -18.60 -4.17
C ASP A 377 -22.69 -17.38 -3.31
N GLN A 378 -22.33 -17.60 -2.03
CA GLN A 378 -21.87 -16.53 -1.11
C GLN A 378 -20.42 -16.10 -1.38
N ILE A 379 -19.66 -16.87 -2.16
CA ILE A 379 -18.29 -16.56 -2.56
C ILE A 379 -18.28 -15.92 -3.95
N ASP A 380 -19.11 -16.39 -4.88
CA ASP A 380 -19.29 -15.78 -6.19
C ASP A 380 -19.94 -14.38 -6.09
N ASP A 381 -20.89 -14.14 -5.17
CA ASP A 381 -21.38 -12.78 -4.84
C ASP A 381 -20.25 -11.80 -4.43
N ILE A 382 -19.19 -12.27 -3.78
CA ILE A 382 -18.05 -11.42 -3.41
C ILE A 382 -17.28 -10.98 -4.66
N PHE A 383 -17.14 -11.88 -5.65
CA PHE A 383 -16.52 -11.55 -6.93
C PHE A 383 -17.42 -10.64 -7.77
N ASP A 384 -18.72 -10.89 -7.84
CA ASP A 384 -19.66 -10.06 -8.60
C ASP A 384 -19.79 -8.64 -8.00
N ARG A 385 -19.82 -8.51 -6.66
CA ARG A 385 -19.75 -7.19 -6.01
C ARG A 385 -18.41 -6.49 -6.26
N ALA A 386 -17.29 -7.21 -6.26
CA ALA A 386 -15.99 -6.63 -6.62
C ALA A 386 -15.97 -6.13 -8.08
N LEU A 387 -16.55 -6.89 -9.02
CA LEU A 387 -16.60 -6.57 -10.45
C LEU A 387 -17.63 -5.47 -10.78
N SER A 388 -18.60 -5.21 -9.91
CA SER A 388 -19.49 -4.03 -10.02
C SER A 388 -18.76 -2.68 -9.80
N SER A 389 -17.58 -2.71 -9.19
CA SER A 389 -16.79 -1.52 -8.82
C SER A 389 -16.08 -0.92 -10.03
N LYS A 390 -16.67 0.11 -10.66
CA LYS A 390 -16.06 0.86 -11.78
C LYS A 390 -14.59 1.29 -11.52
N PRO A 391 -14.21 1.75 -10.30
CA PRO A 391 -12.81 2.05 -9.99
C PRO A 391 -11.88 0.83 -10.02
N LEU A 392 -12.36 -0.35 -9.60
CA LEU A 392 -11.60 -1.60 -9.64
C LEU A 392 -11.39 -2.06 -11.09
N LEU A 393 -12.44 -2.04 -11.92
CA LEU A 393 -12.36 -2.38 -13.35
C LEU A 393 -11.37 -1.47 -14.11
N SER A 394 -11.15 -0.25 -13.62
CA SER A 394 -10.21 0.72 -14.21
C SER A 394 -8.73 0.42 -13.91
N SER A 395 -8.43 -0.51 -12.99
CA SER A 395 -7.08 -0.89 -12.60
C SER A 395 -6.75 -2.31 -13.08
N VAL A 396 -5.80 -2.45 -14.00
CA VAL A 396 -5.36 -3.74 -14.56
C VAL A 396 -4.90 -4.70 -13.44
N GLU A 397 -4.15 -4.18 -12.47
CA GLU A 397 -3.57 -5.00 -11.41
C GLU A 397 -4.64 -5.48 -10.41
N ASP A 398 -5.59 -4.62 -10.04
CA ASP A 398 -6.67 -4.99 -9.12
C ASP A 398 -7.68 -5.92 -9.79
N LEU A 399 -8.11 -5.61 -11.03
CA LEU A 399 -9.00 -6.46 -11.82
C LEU A 399 -8.41 -7.86 -12.00
N VAL A 400 -7.17 -7.98 -12.48
CA VAL A 400 -6.53 -9.29 -12.66
C VAL A 400 -6.31 -10.00 -11.31
N THR A 401 -6.15 -9.28 -10.20
CA THR A 401 -6.06 -9.90 -8.86
C THR A 401 -7.40 -10.51 -8.40
N VAL A 402 -8.54 -9.86 -8.67
CA VAL A 402 -9.88 -10.43 -8.40
C VAL A 402 -10.14 -11.63 -9.31
N LEU A 403 -9.90 -11.49 -10.62
CA LEU A 403 -10.16 -12.54 -11.60
C LEU A 403 -9.28 -13.79 -11.37
N LEU A 404 -7.99 -13.59 -11.07
CA LEU A 404 -7.12 -14.68 -10.62
C LEU A 404 -7.72 -15.37 -9.39
N ALA A 405 -8.23 -14.64 -8.41
CA ALA A 405 -8.83 -15.22 -7.21
C ALA A 405 -10.12 -16.02 -7.50
N LYS A 406 -10.97 -15.58 -8.45
CA LYS A 406 -12.16 -16.34 -8.92
C LYS A 406 -11.76 -17.66 -9.58
N CYS A 407 -10.83 -17.63 -10.53
CA CYS A 407 -10.29 -18.85 -11.14
C CYS A 407 -9.62 -19.78 -10.11
N ASP A 408 -8.88 -19.21 -9.15
CA ASP A 408 -8.13 -19.98 -8.15
C ASP A 408 -9.05 -20.60 -7.09
N PHE A 409 -10.21 -19.98 -6.80
CA PHE A 409 -11.30 -20.55 -5.99
C PHE A 409 -11.93 -21.77 -6.68
N LYS A 410 -12.47 -21.62 -7.91
CA LYS A 410 -13.08 -22.75 -8.65
C LYS A 410 -12.07 -23.90 -8.85
N ARG A 411 -10.79 -23.59 -9.12
CA ARG A 411 -9.71 -24.60 -9.21
C ARG A 411 -9.38 -25.31 -7.87
N ARG A 412 -9.78 -24.77 -6.72
CA ARG A 412 -9.67 -25.42 -5.39
C ARG A 412 -10.89 -26.27 -5.03
N ARG A 413 -12.02 -26.13 -5.74
CA ARG A 413 -13.21 -27.01 -5.59
C ARG A 413 -12.96 -28.39 -6.21
N ILE A 414 -12.48 -28.42 -7.46
CA ILE A 414 -12.16 -29.65 -8.21
C ILE A 414 -11.23 -30.57 -7.39
N ASP A 415 -11.68 -31.80 -7.13
CA ASP A 415 -10.80 -32.92 -6.80
C ASP A 415 -10.03 -33.34 -8.06
N TRP A 416 -8.70 -33.40 -7.97
CA TRP A 416 -7.83 -33.74 -9.09
C TRP A 416 -7.50 -35.23 -9.17
N GLU A 417 -8.03 -36.06 -8.24
CA GLU A 417 -7.96 -37.53 -8.31
C GLU A 417 -9.21 -38.13 -8.99
N ASP A 418 -10.39 -37.53 -8.84
CA ASP A 418 -11.64 -37.91 -9.53
C ASP A 418 -12.46 -36.65 -9.90
N PRO A 419 -12.11 -35.92 -11.00
CA PRO A 419 -12.70 -34.63 -11.32
C PRO A 419 -14.15 -34.74 -11.79
N ASP A 420 -15.04 -33.96 -11.19
CA ASP A 420 -16.42 -33.81 -11.65
C ASP A 420 -16.48 -32.92 -12.92
N ASP A 421 -17.32 -33.30 -13.89
CA ASP A 421 -17.46 -32.58 -15.17
C ASP A 421 -18.08 -31.18 -14.99
N ASP A 422 -18.97 -30.98 -14.00
CA ASP A 422 -19.60 -29.69 -13.74
C ASP A 422 -18.62 -28.74 -13.02
N ASP A 423 -17.87 -29.19 -12.00
CA ASP A 423 -16.78 -28.41 -11.36
C ASP A 423 -15.70 -27.99 -12.39
N VAL A 424 -15.36 -28.88 -13.33
CA VAL A 424 -14.42 -28.60 -14.43
C VAL A 424 -15.01 -27.61 -15.43
N MET A 425 -16.33 -27.63 -15.67
CA MET A 425 -17.01 -26.65 -16.50
C MET A 425 -17.02 -25.27 -15.82
N ASP A 426 -17.32 -25.20 -14.53
CA ASP A 426 -17.33 -23.99 -13.73
C ASP A 426 -15.98 -23.27 -13.73
N LEU A 427 -14.87 -24.02 -13.63
CA LEU A 427 -13.53 -23.45 -13.79
C LEU A 427 -13.27 -22.93 -15.21
N ARG A 428 -13.76 -23.63 -16.26
CA ARG A 428 -13.64 -23.14 -17.64
C ARG A 428 -14.44 -21.85 -17.85
N VAL A 429 -15.67 -21.79 -17.34
CA VAL A 429 -16.52 -20.58 -17.36
C VAL A 429 -15.81 -19.42 -16.66
N ALA A 430 -15.31 -19.62 -15.43
CA ALA A 430 -14.59 -18.58 -14.69
C ALA A 430 -13.34 -18.07 -15.43
N PHE A 431 -12.64 -18.92 -16.20
CA PHE A 431 -11.53 -18.48 -17.06
C PHE A 431 -12.00 -17.65 -18.27
N GLU A 432 -13.00 -18.10 -19.02
CA GLU A 432 -13.47 -17.40 -20.22
C GLU A 432 -14.16 -16.07 -19.84
N GLU A 433 -14.93 -16.03 -18.74
CA GLU A 433 -15.46 -14.79 -18.13
C GLU A 433 -14.33 -13.82 -17.77
N SER A 434 -13.26 -14.30 -17.14
CA SER A 434 -12.12 -13.46 -16.76
C SER A 434 -11.43 -12.85 -17.97
N LEU A 435 -11.32 -13.59 -19.09
CA LEU A 435 -10.80 -13.06 -20.35
C LEU A 435 -11.76 -12.03 -20.97
N GLN A 436 -13.08 -12.25 -20.88
CA GLN A 436 -14.08 -11.28 -21.34
C GLN A 436 -14.02 -9.97 -20.53
N TYR A 437 -13.95 -10.03 -19.20
CA TYR A 437 -13.78 -8.83 -18.36
C TYR A 437 -12.52 -8.04 -18.68
N ILE A 438 -11.39 -8.71 -18.96
CA ILE A 438 -10.15 -8.05 -19.40
C ILE A 438 -10.31 -7.41 -20.78
N ALA A 439 -10.97 -8.09 -21.72
CA ALA A 439 -11.21 -7.58 -23.06
C ALA A 439 -12.16 -6.37 -23.10
N GLU A 440 -13.18 -6.34 -22.22
CA GLU A 440 -14.13 -5.23 -22.10
C GLU A 440 -13.50 -4.02 -21.37
N ALA A 441 -12.76 -4.26 -20.29
CA ALA A 441 -12.10 -3.19 -19.54
C ALA A 441 -10.90 -2.58 -20.28
N LEU A 442 -10.18 -3.37 -21.09
CA LEU A 442 -8.90 -2.98 -21.71
C LEU A 442 -8.82 -3.31 -23.22
N PRO A 443 -9.73 -2.83 -24.09
CA PRO A 443 -9.87 -3.32 -25.47
C PRO A 443 -8.62 -3.17 -26.36
N ASP A 444 -7.82 -2.13 -26.12
CA ASP A 444 -6.62 -1.82 -26.92
C ASP A 444 -5.34 -2.54 -26.42
N SER A 445 -5.33 -3.09 -25.19
CA SER A 445 -4.09 -3.60 -24.56
C SER A 445 -4.17 -4.97 -23.90
N GLY A 446 -5.34 -5.37 -23.39
CA GLY A 446 -5.47 -6.50 -22.46
C GLY A 446 -4.60 -6.33 -21.21
N ASP A 447 -4.32 -7.45 -20.53
CA ASP A 447 -3.27 -7.53 -19.50
C ASP A 447 -1.88 -7.59 -20.18
N PRO A 448 -0.96 -6.63 -19.94
CA PRO A 448 0.39 -6.66 -20.51
C PRO A 448 1.20 -7.93 -20.20
N TYR A 449 0.81 -8.67 -19.14
CA TYR A 449 1.46 -9.89 -18.68
C TYR A 449 0.67 -11.18 -18.99
N TYR A 450 -0.52 -11.07 -19.61
CA TYR A 450 -1.38 -12.18 -20.08
C TYR A 450 -1.52 -13.29 -19.02
N ARG A 451 -1.79 -12.89 -17.77
CA ARG A 451 -1.74 -13.74 -16.56
C ARG A 451 -2.84 -14.80 -16.54
N ILE A 452 -4.06 -14.43 -16.94
CA ILE A 452 -5.20 -15.37 -17.00
C ILE A 452 -4.95 -16.39 -18.11
N GLU A 453 -4.47 -15.95 -19.27
CA GLU A 453 -4.13 -16.79 -20.43
C GLU A 453 -3.03 -17.80 -20.10
N LYS A 454 -1.93 -17.34 -19.46
CA LYS A 454 -0.86 -18.22 -18.96
C LYS A 454 -1.40 -19.31 -18.05
N TYR A 455 -2.28 -18.91 -17.12
CA TYR A 455 -2.84 -19.80 -16.12
C TYR A 455 -3.80 -20.82 -16.76
N TYR A 456 -4.72 -20.35 -17.59
CA TYR A 456 -5.70 -21.18 -18.28
C TYR A 456 -5.02 -22.18 -19.22
N ALA A 457 -4.06 -21.73 -20.05
CA ALA A 457 -3.32 -22.62 -20.94
C ALA A 457 -2.51 -23.68 -20.19
N TYR A 458 -1.95 -23.34 -19.02
CA TYR A 458 -1.27 -24.31 -18.15
C TYR A 458 -2.25 -25.35 -17.57
N ILE A 459 -3.41 -24.92 -17.07
CA ILE A 459 -4.44 -25.82 -16.52
C ILE A 459 -5.01 -26.72 -17.62
N SER A 460 -5.40 -26.17 -18.77
CA SER A 460 -5.88 -26.95 -19.91
C SER A 460 -4.87 -28.02 -20.32
N ALA A 461 -3.59 -27.66 -20.47
CA ALA A 461 -2.55 -28.59 -20.93
C ALA A 461 -2.09 -29.63 -19.88
N LYS A 462 -1.90 -29.22 -18.62
CA LYS A 462 -1.23 -30.03 -17.58
C LYS A 462 -2.19 -30.64 -16.56
N ARG A 463 -3.46 -30.24 -16.54
CA ARG A 463 -4.51 -30.81 -15.67
C ARG A 463 -5.65 -31.43 -16.46
N LEU A 464 -6.23 -30.70 -17.41
CA LEU A 464 -7.40 -31.16 -18.18
C LEU A 464 -7.04 -32.01 -19.42
N GLY A 465 -5.75 -32.12 -19.77
CA GLY A 465 -5.28 -32.81 -20.98
C GLY A 465 -5.66 -32.14 -22.31
N ASP A 466 -6.34 -30.99 -22.25
CA ASP A 466 -6.87 -30.22 -23.36
C ASP A 466 -5.76 -29.41 -24.05
N MET A 467 -4.94 -30.14 -24.81
CA MET A 467 -3.84 -29.58 -25.59
C MET A 467 -4.33 -28.74 -26.79
N SER A 468 -5.62 -28.83 -27.14
CA SER A 468 -6.21 -28.02 -28.21
C SER A 468 -6.51 -26.61 -27.72
N LYS A 469 -7.27 -26.48 -26.61
CA LYS A 469 -7.58 -25.18 -26.02
C LYS A 469 -6.31 -24.46 -25.53
N ALA A 470 -5.34 -25.19 -24.97
CA ALA A 470 -4.05 -24.60 -24.62
C ALA A 470 -3.30 -24.00 -25.83
N LYS A 471 -3.38 -24.63 -27.01
CA LYS A 471 -2.79 -24.11 -28.26
C LYS A 471 -3.55 -22.91 -28.82
N GLU A 472 -4.86 -22.89 -28.68
CA GLU A 472 -5.75 -21.79 -29.07
C GLU A 472 -5.42 -20.52 -28.27
N ILE A 473 -5.36 -20.64 -26.93
CA ILE A 473 -5.00 -19.53 -26.01
C ILE A 473 -3.62 -18.97 -26.36
N TRP A 474 -2.61 -19.82 -26.56
CA TRP A 474 -1.27 -19.35 -26.91
C TRP A 474 -1.18 -18.67 -28.29
N GLN A 475 -2.02 -19.06 -29.25
CA GLN A 475 -2.11 -18.38 -30.55
C GLN A 475 -2.72 -16.98 -30.39
N HIS A 476 -3.82 -16.85 -29.65
CA HIS A 476 -4.43 -15.57 -29.29
C HIS A 476 -3.42 -14.61 -28.62
N VAL A 477 -2.63 -15.12 -27.67
CA VAL A 477 -1.57 -14.36 -26.97
C VAL A 477 -0.52 -13.79 -27.94
N VAL A 478 -0.04 -14.53 -28.95
CA VAL A 478 0.98 -14.03 -29.91
C VAL A 478 0.39 -13.26 -31.10
N GLU A 479 -0.94 -13.25 -31.23
CA GLU A 479 -1.69 -12.36 -32.10
C GLU A 479 -1.83 -10.98 -31.45
N HIS A 480 -2.40 -10.91 -30.24
CA HIS A 480 -2.57 -9.67 -29.47
C HIS A 480 -1.24 -9.08 -28.99
N HIS A 481 -0.47 -9.82 -28.17
CA HIS A 481 0.84 -9.36 -27.66
C HIS A 481 1.98 -9.65 -28.64
N GLY A 482 1.71 -9.64 -29.95
CA GLY A 482 2.65 -10.10 -30.99
C GLY A 482 3.98 -9.33 -31.11
N LEU A 483 4.16 -8.23 -30.38
CA LEU A 483 5.43 -7.49 -30.27
C LEU A 483 6.22 -7.80 -28.98
N ASN A 484 5.63 -8.48 -28.01
CA ASN A 484 6.27 -8.90 -26.76
C ASN A 484 7.12 -10.16 -27.01
N THR A 485 8.42 -10.09 -26.74
CA THR A 485 9.35 -11.21 -26.94
C THR A 485 9.09 -12.39 -26.00
N GLU A 486 8.76 -12.13 -24.73
CA GLU A 486 8.53 -13.22 -23.78
C GLU A 486 7.21 -13.94 -24.10
N ALA A 487 6.20 -13.28 -24.69
CA ALA A 487 4.98 -13.94 -25.16
C ALA A 487 5.26 -14.98 -26.26
N TRP A 488 6.17 -14.65 -27.20
CA TRP A 488 6.65 -15.62 -28.19
C TRP A 488 7.49 -16.73 -27.57
N ILE A 489 8.34 -16.42 -26.60
CA ILE A 489 9.17 -17.42 -25.91
C ILE A 489 8.31 -18.38 -25.11
N ASP A 490 7.30 -17.90 -24.38
CA ASP A 490 6.40 -18.72 -23.58
C ASP A 490 5.62 -19.72 -24.46
N TYR A 491 5.05 -19.28 -25.60
CA TYR A 491 4.40 -20.21 -26.54
C TYR A 491 5.41 -21.23 -27.14
N ILE A 492 6.63 -20.80 -27.44
CA ILE A 492 7.68 -21.70 -27.94
C ILE A 492 8.14 -22.70 -26.86
N MET A 493 8.23 -22.31 -25.59
CA MET A 493 8.50 -23.23 -24.48
C MET A 493 7.33 -24.21 -24.29
N PHE A 494 6.09 -23.77 -24.46
CA PHE A 494 4.92 -24.65 -24.42
C PHE A 494 4.93 -25.71 -25.53
N GLU A 495 5.20 -25.36 -26.79
CA GLU A 495 5.30 -26.35 -27.89
C GLU A 495 6.56 -27.25 -27.75
N ARG A 496 7.65 -26.73 -27.16
CA ARG A 496 8.84 -27.51 -26.78
C ARG A 496 8.48 -28.58 -25.74
N ASP A 497 7.68 -28.22 -24.74
CA ASP A 497 7.20 -29.12 -23.68
C ASP A 497 6.33 -30.27 -24.21
N GLN A 498 5.73 -30.11 -25.39
CA GLN A 498 5.00 -31.17 -26.11
C GLN A 498 5.87 -31.95 -27.11
N GLY A 499 7.14 -31.57 -27.29
CA GLY A 499 8.05 -32.17 -28.27
C GLY A 499 7.85 -31.70 -29.73
N HIS A 500 7.04 -30.65 -29.98
CA HIS A 500 6.77 -30.16 -31.34
C HIS A 500 7.89 -29.25 -31.87
N TYR A 501 9.12 -29.76 -32.00
CA TYR A 501 10.30 -28.96 -32.31
C TYR A 501 10.23 -28.27 -33.69
N GLU A 502 9.60 -28.90 -34.70
CA GLU A 502 9.33 -28.26 -35.99
C GLU A 502 8.42 -27.03 -35.86
N LYS A 503 7.42 -27.09 -34.97
CA LYS A 503 6.55 -25.95 -34.65
C LYS A 503 7.34 -24.85 -33.93
N CYS A 504 8.22 -25.21 -32.99
CA CYS A 504 9.10 -24.26 -32.30
C CYS A 504 9.98 -23.48 -33.30
N GLU A 505 10.62 -24.18 -34.24
CA GLU A 505 11.42 -23.57 -35.31
C GLU A 505 10.54 -22.66 -36.20
N SER A 506 9.32 -23.09 -36.53
CA SER A 506 8.37 -22.25 -37.29
C SER A 506 7.95 -20.97 -36.56
N LEU A 507 7.86 -21.00 -35.22
CA LEU A 507 7.47 -19.87 -34.37
C LEU A 507 8.64 -18.89 -34.22
N PHE A 508 9.86 -19.37 -33.96
CA PHE A 508 11.06 -18.51 -34.01
C PHE A 508 11.19 -17.82 -35.38
N LYS A 509 10.96 -18.57 -36.47
CA LYS A 509 10.99 -18.08 -37.86
C LYS A 509 9.98 -16.95 -38.13
N GLN A 510 8.89 -16.86 -37.38
CA GLN A 510 7.87 -15.80 -37.43
C GLN A 510 8.19 -14.64 -36.47
N ALA A 511 8.45 -14.95 -35.19
CA ALA A 511 8.76 -13.97 -34.15
C ALA A 511 9.96 -13.08 -34.53
N ILE A 512 11.01 -13.66 -35.11
CA ILE A 512 12.19 -12.92 -35.57
C ILE A 512 11.88 -11.95 -36.73
N GLN A 513 10.79 -12.15 -37.47
CA GLN A 513 10.36 -11.27 -38.56
C GLN A 513 9.57 -10.06 -38.05
N LYS A 514 8.74 -10.23 -37.01
CA LYS A 514 8.05 -9.11 -36.32
C LYS A 514 9.07 -8.13 -35.70
N ASN A 515 8.65 -6.88 -35.47
CA ASN A 515 9.46 -5.85 -34.82
C ASN A 515 9.29 -5.92 -33.29
N ILE A 516 9.63 -7.08 -32.72
CA ILE A 516 9.55 -7.34 -31.28
C ILE A 516 10.50 -6.44 -30.47
N ASP A 517 10.17 -6.25 -29.20
CA ASP A 517 10.85 -5.39 -28.23
C ASP A 517 12.30 -5.79 -27.90
N ASN A 518 12.55 -7.08 -27.64
CA ASN A 518 13.85 -7.62 -27.23
C ASN A 518 14.33 -8.77 -28.14
N PRO A 519 14.62 -8.51 -29.42
CA PRO A 519 15.02 -9.55 -30.36
C PRO A 519 16.36 -10.22 -30.02
N VAL A 520 17.20 -9.60 -29.18
CA VAL A 520 18.45 -10.22 -28.66
C VAL A 520 18.12 -11.40 -27.74
N ARG A 521 17.12 -11.25 -26.87
CA ARG A 521 16.61 -12.30 -25.98
C ARG A 521 16.02 -13.45 -26.79
N LEU A 522 15.19 -13.19 -27.81
CA LEU A 522 14.69 -14.25 -28.71
C LEU A 522 15.84 -15.00 -29.41
N ILE A 523 16.82 -14.27 -29.94
CA ILE A 523 18.01 -14.86 -30.59
C ILE A 523 18.77 -15.79 -29.63
N SER A 524 18.92 -15.41 -28.36
CA SER A 524 19.61 -16.24 -27.37
C SER A 524 18.88 -17.56 -27.11
N VAL A 525 17.55 -17.53 -26.92
CA VAL A 525 16.74 -18.72 -26.66
C VAL A 525 16.66 -19.64 -27.88
N TRP A 526 16.57 -19.08 -29.09
CA TRP A 526 16.64 -19.86 -30.34
C TRP A 526 18.01 -20.55 -30.48
N THR A 527 19.09 -19.82 -30.21
CA THR A 527 20.45 -20.37 -30.28
C THR A 527 20.61 -21.54 -29.31
N SER A 528 20.13 -21.42 -28.06
CA SER A 528 20.18 -22.54 -27.09
C SER A 528 19.36 -23.75 -27.54
N MET A 529 18.11 -23.55 -28.01
CA MET A 529 17.26 -24.67 -28.42
C MET A 529 17.87 -25.46 -29.59
N GLU A 530 18.49 -24.78 -30.57
CA GLU A 530 19.12 -25.46 -31.70
C GLU A 530 20.40 -26.23 -31.29
N HIS A 531 21.09 -25.84 -30.22
CA HIS A 531 22.20 -26.63 -29.65
C HIS A 531 21.69 -27.83 -28.81
N GLU A 532 20.54 -27.69 -28.16
CA GLU A 532 19.97 -28.74 -27.29
C GLU A 532 19.23 -29.84 -28.08
N ILE A 533 18.51 -29.46 -29.15
CA ILE A 533 17.51 -30.32 -29.83
C ILE A 533 17.57 -30.17 -31.37
N GLY A 534 18.28 -29.16 -31.89
CA GLY A 534 18.28 -28.80 -33.31
C GLY A 534 18.92 -29.85 -34.22
N THR A 535 18.54 -29.79 -35.50
CA THR A 535 19.24 -30.49 -36.59
C THR A 535 20.28 -29.56 -37.21
N LEU A 536 21.27 -30.12 -37.92
CA LEU A 536 22.22 -29.28 -38.67
C LEU A 536 21.51 -28.33 -39.65
N ALA A 537 20.45 -28.78 -40.32
CA ALA A 537 19.70 -27.97 -41.28
C ALA A 537 18.87 -26.84 -40.63
N SER A 538 18.28 -27.07 -39.45
CA SER A 538 17.58 -26.03 -38.69
C SER A 538 18.58 -25.04 -38.07
N PHE A 539 19.71 -25.53 -37.55
CA PHE A 539 20.81 -24.70 -37.02
C PHE A 539 21.43 -23.79 -38.10
N GLU A 540 21.73 -24.31 -39.31
CA GLU A 540 22.18 -23.47 -40.42
C GLU A 540 21.12 -22.44 -40.85
N THR A 541 19.84 -22.83 -40.84
CA THR A 541 18.71 -21.94 -41.16
C THR A 541 18.53 -20.83 -40.11
N SER A 542 18.69 -21.16 -38.82
CA SER A 542 18.62 -20.20 -37.72
C SER A 542 19.80 -19.23 -37.77
N LEU A 543 21.03 -19.73 -37.97
CA LEU A 543 22.23 -18.89 -38.14
C LEU A 543 22.05 -17.84 -39.24
N VAL A 544 21.50 -18.21 -40.40
CA VAL A 544 21.23 -17.25 -41.50
C VAL A 544 20.22 -16.17 -41.07
N LYS A 545 19.08 -16.55 -40.46
CA LYS A 545 18.05 -15.59 -40.01
C LYS A 545 18.51 -14.71 -38.86
N ILE A 546 19.23 -15.28 -37.87
CA ILE A 546 19.85 -14.57 -36.76
C ILE A 546 20.87 -13.56 -37.29
N ASN A 547 21.74 -13.96 -38.21
CA ASN A 547 22.74 -13.06 -38.81
C ASN A 547 22.09 -11.89 -39.57
N GLN A 548 20.98 -12.14 -40.28
CA GLN A 548 20.18 -11.09 -40.93
C GLN A 548 19.57 -10.10 -39.92
N LYS A 549 18.89 -10.59 -38.87
CA LYS A 549 18.29 -9.72 -37.84
C LYS A 549 19.36 -8.94 -37.08
N SER A 550 20.45 -9.58 -36.66
CA SER A 550 21.58 -8.93 -35.97
C SER A 550 22.23 -7.81 -36.82
N LYS A 551 22.32 -7.97 -38.14
CA LYS A 551 22.77 -6.91 -39.06
C LYS A 551 21.79 -5.73 -39.12
N ILE A 552 20.48 -5.96 -38.98
CA ILE A 552 19.46 -4.90 -38.91
C ILE A 552 19.58 -4.16 -37.55
N LEU A 553 19.66 -4.91 -36.44
CA LEU A 553 19.81 -4.35 -35.09
C LEU A 553 21.09 -3.51 -34.95
N ALA A 554 22.23 -4.01 -35.43
CA ALA A 554 23.49 -3.28 -35.42
C ALA A 554 23.39 -1.95 -36.19
N ARG A 555 22.69 -1.91 -37.33
CA ARG A 555 22.43 -0.67 -38.09
C ARG A 555 21.48 0.27 -37.36
N GLN A 556 20.44 -0.25 -36.71
CA GLN A 556 19.51 0.54 -35.90
C GLN A 556 20.23 1.18 -34.72
N TRP A 557 21.00 0.42 -33.94
CA TRP A 557 21.82 0.94 -32.84
C TRP A 557 22.84 1.97 -33.33
N GLN A 558 23.56 1.72 -34.43
CA GLN A 558 24.49 2.71 -35.01
C GLN A 558 23.78 4.03 -35.37
N ALA A 559 22.61 3.96 -36.02
CA ALA A 559 21.84 5.16 -36.37
C ALA A 559 21.26 5.87 -35.12
N GLN A 560 20.88 5.13 -34.09
CA GLN A 560 20.35 5.66 -32.83
C GLN A 560 21.45 6.33 -32.00
N SER A 561 22.64 5.72 -31.91
CA SER A 561 23.83 6.35 -31.33
C SER A 561 24.23 7.62 -32.08
N GLN A 562 24.24 7.62 -33.42
CA GLN A 562 24.54 8.82 -34.22
C GLN A 562 23.54 9.96 -33.96
N LYS A 563 22.25 9.66 -33.84
CA LYS A 563 21.22 10.64 -33.44
C LYS A 563 21.45 11.19 -32.02
N GLN A 564 21.83 10.34 -31.07
CA GLN A 564 22.18 10.79 -29.72
C GLN A 564 23.46 11.65 -29.70
N THR A 565 24.47 11.34 -30.52
CA THR A 565 25.68 12.16 -30.67
C THR A 565 25.39 13.52 -31.33
N GLN A 566 24.36 13.61 -32.19
CA GLN A 566 23.91 14.90 -32.76
C GLN A 566 23.05 15.73 -31.80
N HIS A 567 22.38 15.12 -30.83
CA HIS A 567 21.54 15.81 -29.84
C HIS A 567 22.22 16.10 -28.50
N GLN A 568 23.45 15.62 -28.26
CA GLN A 568 24.28 16.19 -27.20
C GLN A 568 24.64 17.64 -27.57
N PRO A 569 24.38 18.65 -26.70
CA PRO A 569 24.93 19.98 -26.90
C PRO A 569 26.45 19.89 -26.80
N GLN A 570 27.16 20.41 -27.80
CA GLN A 570 28.62 20.49 -27.74
C GLN A 570 29.04 21.26 -26.47
N PRO A 571 30.05 20.79 -25.71
CA PRO A 571 30.58 21.55 -24.59
C PRO A 571 31.20 22.86 -25.13
N LYS A 572 30.49 23.97 -24.95
CA LYS A 572 30.77 25.29 -25.55
C LYS A 572 32.23 25.77 -25.36
N GLN A 573 32.85 25.35 -24.26
CA GLN A 573 34.25 25.63 -23.91
C GLN A 573 35.25 25.35 -25.05
N MET A 574 35.03 24.35 -25.91
CA MET A 574 35.99 24.06 -26.99
C MET A 574 35.81 24.94 -28.25
N GLN A 575 34.65 25.58 -28.42
CA GLN A 575 34.48 26.62 -29.45
C GLN A 575 35.05 27.95 -28.96
N GLU A 576 34.78 28.36 -27.72
CA GLU A 576 35.33 29.60 -27.14
C GLU A 576 36.88 29.58 -27.13
N LEU A 577 37.50 28.48 -26.71
CA LEU A 577 38.96 28.33 -26.77
C LEU A 577 39.53 28.41 -28.20
N THR A 578 38.83 27.88 -29.21
CA THR A 578 39.31 27.95 -30.60
C THR A 578 39.00 29.28 -31.28
N GLU A 579 38.04 30.07 -30.79
CA GLU A 579 37.83 31.45 -31.24
C GLU A 579 38.83 32.42 -30.57
N GLU A 580 39.14 32.27 -29.28
CA GLU A 580 40.22 33.03 -28.64
C GLU A 580 41.58 32.76 -29.30
N GLN A 581 41.91 31.50 -29.62
CA GLN A 581 43.15 31.15 -30.33
C GLN A 581 43.20 31.70 -31.77
N LYS A 582 42.06 31.76 -32.47
CA LYS A 582 41.98 32.44 -33.79
C LYS A 582 42.11 33.96 -33.64
N ALA A 583 41.53 34.55 -32.59
CA ALA A 583 41.61 35.97 -32.31
C ALA A 583 43.03 36.41 -31.86
N SER A 584 43.75 35.60 -31.10
CA SER A 584 45.15 35.86 -30.71
C SER A 584 46.07 35.79 -31.92
N HIS A 585 46.04 34.70 -32.70
CA HIS A 585 46.83 34.61 -33.95
C HIS A 585 46.45 35.69 -34.99
N ALA A 586 45.19 36.13 -35.05
CA ALA A 586 44.78 37.27 -35.88
C ALA A 586 45.36 38.61 -35.40
N LYS A 587 45.52 38.81 -34.09
CA LYS A 587 46.21 39.97 -33.49
C LYS A 587 47.72 39.89 -33.77
N GLU A 588 48.36 38.75 -33.50
CA GLU A 588 49.79 38.52 -33.79
C GLU A 588 50.13 38.75 -35.26
N LYS A 589 49.33 38.21 -36.18
CA LYS A 589 49.55 38.38 -37.63
C LYS A 589 49.44 39.85 -38.05
N LYS A 590 48.47 40.60 -37.51
CA LYS A 590 48.35 42.06 -37.72
C LYS A 590 49.53 42.84 -37.11
N GLU A 591 50.08 42.41 -35.98
CA GLU A 591 51.26 43.03 -35.38
C GLU A 591 52.54 42.70 -36.16
N MET A 592 52.70 41.46 -36.60
CA MET A 592 53.81 41.00 -37.43
C MET A 592 53.82 41.74 -38.78
N ASP A 593 52.67 41.99 -39.40
CA ASP A 593 52.57 42.79 -40.61
C ASP A 593 52.79 44.29 -40.37
N ARG A 594 52.46 44.83 -39.19
CA ARG A 594 52.89 46.18 -38.77
C ARG A 594 54.41 46.26 -38.61
N LYS A 595 55.03 45.27 -37.97
CA LYS A 595 56.50 45.15 -37.82
C LYS A 595 57.19 45.01 -39.19
N LYS A 596 56.66 44.18 -40.10
CA LYS A 596 57.16 44.05 -41.48
C LYS A 596 57.01 45.34 -42.30
N LYS A 597 55.88 46.05 -42.21
CA LYS A 597 55.69 47.36 -42.88
C LYS A 597 56.59 48.45 -42.29
N SER A 598 56.91 48.39 -40.99
CA SER A 598 57.92 49.26 -40.36
C SER A 598 59.32 48.97 -40.91
N ALA A 599 59.74 47.70 -40.89
CA ALA A 599 61.03 47.27 -41.43
C ALA A 599 61.20 47.61 -42.93
N HIS A 600 60.16 47.43 -43.75
CA HIS A 600 60.18 47.80 -45.17
C HIS A 600 60.37 49.31 -45.38
N ARG A 601 59.75 50.16 -44.55
CA ARG A 601 59.97 51.62 -44.59
C ARG A 601 61.39 51.99 -44.17
N LEU A 602 61.97 51.28 -43.18
CA LEU A 602 63.36 51.49 -42.76
C LEU A 602 64.35 51.09 -43.86
N ALA A 603 64.17 49.90 -44.45
CA ALA A 603 65.00 49.36 -45.53
C ALA A 603 64.93 50.20 -46.82
N GLN A 604 63.76 50.75 -47.17
CA GLN A 604 63.66 51.73 -48.28
C GLN A 604 64.42 53.02 -47.97
N LYS A 605 64.42 53.48 -46.70
CA LYS A 605 65.16 54.68 -46.29
C LYS A 605 66.69 54.48 -46.24
N GLN A 606 67.15 53.22 -46.12
CA GLN A 606 68.56 52.83 -46.25
C GLN A 606 68.97 52.65 -47.72
N ARG A 607 68.22 51.88 -48.52
CA ARG A 607 68.49 51.70 -49.96
C ARG A 607 68.42 53.02 -50.77
N ALA A 608 67.69 54.03 -50.28
CA ALA A 608 67.69 55.39 -50.84
C ALA A 608 68.98 56.20 -50.55
N LYS A 609 69.80 55.80 -49.56
CA LYS A 609 71.14 56.37 -49.32
C LYS A 609 72.25 55.63 -50.06
N GLU A 610 72.08 54.33 -50.29
CA GLU A 610 73.11 53.47 -50.91
C GLU A 610 73.17 53.61 -52.44
N LYS A 611 72.08 54.03 -53.11
CA LYS A 611 72.07 54.33 -54.56
C LYS A 611 72.81 55.63 -54.96
N LYS A 612 73.89 56.01 -54.26
CA LYS A 612 74.65 57.23 -54.56
C LYS A 612 76.18 57.12 -54.41
N LYS A 613 76.75 55.97 -54.77
CA LYS A 613 78.19 55.74 -55.07
C LYS A 613 78.40 54.51 -55.94
N GLU A 614 79.51 54.49 -56.69
CA GLU A 614 80.20 53.38 -57.42
C GLU A 614 79.33 52.29 -58.13
N HIS A 615 79.49 51.93 -59.42
CA HIS A 615 80.45 52.27 -60.46
C HIS A 615 81.91 51.78 -60.27
N ALA A 616 82.12 50.47 -60.42
CA ALA A 616 83.36 49.80 -60.87
C ALA A 616 83.02 48.37 -61.40
N ALA A 617 83.96 47.69 -62.07
CA ALA A 617 83.76 46.43 -62.83
C ALA A 617 84.91 45.40 -62.56
N PRO A 618 85.20 44.36 -63.39
CA PRO A 618 84.46 43.08 -63.56
C PRO A 618 85.36 41.79 -63.45
N ASN A 619 84.85 40.63 -63.92
CA ASN A 619 85.54 39.33 -64.25
C ASN A 619 86.01 38.44 -63.06
N GLU A 620 86.16 37.09 -63.11
CA GLU A 620 85.80 36.01 -64.09
C GLU A 620 85.87 34.57 -63.49
N VAL A 621 85.10 33.61 -64.06
CA VAL A 621 85.41 32.15 -64.36
C VAL A 621 85.64 31.05 -63.25
N ALA A 622 85.20 29.80 -63.57
CA ALA A 622 85.64 28.43 -63.12
C ALA A 622 85.22 27.85 -61.72
N ILE A 623 85.04 26.52 -61.48
CA ILE A 623 84.81 25.28 -62.32
C ILE A 623 84.34 24.04 -61.45
N GLU A 624 83.65 23.04 -62.05
CA GLU A 624 83.37 21.59 -61.66
C GLU A 624 82.83 21.18 -60.24
N GLN A 625 82.01 20.14 -59.94
CA GLN A 625 81.61 18.78 -60.47
C GLN A 625 82.38 17.55 -59.87
N PRO A 626 81.88 16.27 -59.89
CA PRO A 626 80.50 15.69 -59.82
C PRO A 626 80.34 14.31 -59.05
N ALA A 627 79.19 13.61 -59.22
CA ALA A 627 78.94 12.11 -59.17
C ALA A 627 78.91 11.35 -57.80
N ASP A 628 78.26 10.18 -57.57
CA ASP A 628 77.21 9.32 -58.23
C ASP A 628 76.61 8.29 -57.19
N VAL A 629 75.34 7.80 -57.19
CA VAL A 629 74.65 6.68 -57.95
C VAL A 629 75.18 5.24 -57.62
N LYS A 630 74.42 4.11 -57.39
CA LYS A 630 73.00 3.68 -57.56
C LYS A 630 72.47 2.65 -56.49
N VAL A 631 71.23 2.85 -55.98
CA VAL A 631 70.04 1.96 -55.76
C VAL A 631 70.06 0.43 -56.12
N GLU A 632 69.61 -0.47 -55.21
CA GLU A 632 68.51 -1.51 -55.35
C GLU A 632 68.40 -2.52 -54.14
N THR A 633 67.43 -3.46 -54.17
CA THR A 633 66.95 -4.37 -53.08
C THR A 633 67.16 -5.88 -53.47
N PRO A 634 66.60 -6.97 -52.83
CA PRO A 634 65.82 -7.18 -51.57
C PRO A 634 66.28 -8.44 -50.74
N THR A 635 65.34 -9.10 -50.01
CA THR A 635 65.27 -10.54 -49.57
C THR A 635 65.46 -10.87 -48.07
N GLU A 636 65.19 -12.14 -47.70
CA GLU A 636 64.58 -12.63 -46.45
C GLU A 636 65.55 -13.12 -45.33
N ALA A 637 64.93 -13.49 -44.19
CA ALA A 637 65.26 -14.60 -43.29
C ALA A 637 66.27 -14.43 -42.11
N SER A 638 65.69 -14.51 -40.90
CA SER A 638 66.08 -15.41 -39.79
C SER A 638 67.23 -15.10 -38.80
N THR A 639 66.87 -15.31 -37.53
CA THR A 639 67.63 -15.95 -36.41
C THR A 639 68.76 -15.23 -35.64
N VAL A 640 68.43 -14.97 -34.36
CA VAL A 640 69.11 -15.50 -33.13
C VAL A 640 70.26 -14.71 -32.43
N ASN A 641 70.15 -14.68 -31.08
CA ASN A 641 71.12 -14.34 -30.03
C ASN A 641 71.60 -12.86 -29.88
N GLU A 642 71.96 -12.36 -28.68
CA GLU A 642 72.16 -13.02 -27.36
C GLU A 642 71.98 -12.07 -26.14
N GLN A 643 72.06 -12.65 -24.92
CA GLN A 643 72.36 -12.04 -23.60
C GLN A 643 71.25 -11.18 -22.92
N ALA A 644 71.08 -11.18 -21.57
CA ALA A 644 71.52 -12.13 -20.51
C ALA A 644 70.72 -11.95 -19.18
N HIS A 645 70.81 -12.98 -18.33
CA HIS A 645 70.36 -13.17 -16.92
C HIS A 645 70.59 -11.99 -15.93
N PRO A 646 69.93 -11.93 -14.74
CA PRO A 646 69.50 -13.00 -13.79
C PRO A 646 67.98 -13.29 -13.77
N ALA A 647 67.45 -14.48 -13.40
CA ALA A 647 67.67 -15.37 -12.23
C ALA A 647 67.19 -14.73 -10.91
N ALA A 648 66.57 -15.40 -9.92
CA ALA A 648 66.37 -16.83 -9.56
C ALA A 648 65.15 -16.88 -8.59
N ASP A 649 64.53 -17.96 -8.09
CA ASP A 649 64.44 -19.45 -8.25
C ASP A 649 63.33 -19.89 -7.23
N GLN A 650 62.70 -21.07 -7.08
CA GLN A 650 62.42 -22.39 -7.72
C GLN A 650 61.30 -23.02 -6.81
N ASP A 651 60.49 -24.05 -7.07
CA ASP A 651 60.26 -25.07 -8.13
C ASP A 651 58.74 -25.48 -8.02
N VAL A 652 58.00 -26.12 -8.95
CA VAL A 652 58.13 -27.39 -9.72
C VAL A 652 57.92 -28.62 -8.81
N THR A 653 57.02 -29.58 -9.11
CA THR A 653 57.08 -30.59 -10.20
C THR A 653 55.78 -30.84 -10.98
N ALA A 654 55.92 -31.44 -12.16
CA ALA A 654 54.82 -31.80 -13.07
C ALA A 654 54.77 -33.34 -13.39
N PRO A 655 54.72 -33.85 -14.65
CA PRO A 655 53.59 -34.71 -15.06
C PRO A 655 54.01 -36.10 -15.58
N THR A 656 53.12 -36.85 -16.27
CA THR A 656 53.22 -37.22 -17.72
C THR A 656 52.19 -38.33 -18.11
N SER A 657 51.81 -38.36 -19.39
CA SER A 657 50.82 -39.18 -20.13
C SER A 657 50.75 -40.71 -19.94
N ALA A 658 49.57 -41.30 -20.22
CA ALA A 658 49.40 -42.43 -21.18
C ALA A 658 47.91 -42.73 -21.55
N GLU A 659 47.66 -43.01 -22.84
CA GLU A 659 46.55 -43.79 -23.43
C GLU A 659 47.15 -45.15 -23.95
N PRO A 660 46.43 -46.19 -24.47
CA PRO A 660 45.05 -46.21 -25.01
C PRO A 660 44.17 -47.48 -24.82
N GLU A 661 42.95 -47.41 -25.38
CA GLU A 661 42.16 -48.45 -26.11
C GLU A 661 41.43 -49.67 -25.47
N ASN A 662 40.30 -50.02 -26.12
CA ASN A 662 39.44 -51.23 -26.09
C ASN A 662 38.60 -51.49 -24.81
N ALA A 663 37.25 -51.52 -24.85
CA ALA A 663 36.27 -52.43 -25.52
C ALA A 663 35.95 -53.69 -24.66
N GLU A 664 34.73 -54.26 -24.56
CA GLU A 664 33.51 -54.18 -25.40
C GLU A 664 32.26 -54.70 -24.60
N GLN A 665 31.01 -54.25 -24.90
CA GLN A 665 29.68 -54.95 -24.82
C GLN A 665 29.26 -55.76 -23.52
N ASP A 666 28.01 -56.21 -23.24
CA ASP A 666 26.68 -56.11 -23.89
C ASP A 666 25.46 -56.22 -22.92
N VAL A 667 24.38 -55.48 -23.23
CA VAL A 667 22.93 -55.85 -23.34
C VAL A 667 22.17 -56.82 -22.36
N SER A 668 21.08 -56.29 -21.76
CA SER A 668 19.70 -56.84 -21.54
C SER A 668 19.42 -58.30 -21.05
N SER A 669 18.45 -58.49 -20.11
CA SER A 669 17.12 -59.12 -20.39
C SER A 669 16.15 -59.45 -19.22
N ARG A 670 14.95 -58.84 -19.27
CA ARG A 670 13.57 -59.41 -19.16
C ARG A 670 13.22 -60.66 -18.28
N LYS A 671 12.17 -60.46 -17.44
CA LYS A 671 10.91 -61.27 -17.25
C LYS A 671 10.80 -62.48 -16.25
N ARG A 672 9.85 -62.30 -15.31
CA ARG A 672 8.64 -63.16 -14.99
C ARG A 672 8.68 -64.37 -14.01
N LYS A 673 7.72 -64.30 -13.05
CA LYS A 673 6.64 -65.27 -12.66
C LYS A 673 6.80 -66.32 -11.52
N LEU A 674 5.80 -66.28 -10.60
CA LEU A 674 5.15 -67.38 -9.84
C LEU A 674 6.00 -68.10 -8.76
N SER A 675 5.46 -68.85 -7.78
CA SER A 675 4.11 -69.44 -7.55
C SER A 675 3.70 -69.45 -6.05
N ILE A 676 2.44 -69.18 -5.67
CA ILE A 676 1.30 -70.11 -5.33
C ILE A 676 1.43 -70.88 -3.99
N ASP A 677 0.52 -70.57 -3.04
CA ASP A 677 -0.35 -71.45 -2.21
C ASP A 677 -0.86 -70.66 -0.96
N GLY A 678 -2.08 -70.82 -0.42
CA GLY A 678 -3.26 -71.58 -0.84
C GLY A 678 -4.34 -71.65 0.28
N LYS A 679 -5.61 -71.96 -0.07
CA LYS A 679 -6.81 -72.20 0.79
C LYS A 679 -7.53 -70.96 1.38
N GLU A 680 -8.83 -70.73 1.14
CA GLU A 680 -10.11 -71.45 1.48
C GLU A 680 -10.53 -71.20 2.95
N ASP A 681 -11.80 -71.04 3.36
CA ASP A 681 -13.15 -70.82 2.74
C ASP A 681 -14.14 -70.47 3.92
N ASP A 682 -15.38 -69.97 3.80
CA ASP A 682 -16.12 -69.08 2.88
C ASP A 682 -17.48 -68.69 3.57
N GLU A 683 -18.37 -67.94 2.90
CA GLU A 683 -19.79 -67.62 3.24
C GLU A 683 -20.08 -66.69 4.45
N SER A 684 -21.31 -66.16 4.65
CA SER A 684 -22.22 -65.44 3.71
C SER A 684 -23.33 -64.66 4.48
N ALA A 685 -23.99 -63.73 3.77
CA ALA A 685 -25.41 -63.35 3.91
C ALA A 685 -26.02 -62.62 5.17
N LYS A 686 -26.34 -61.32 4.95
CA LYS A 686 -27.70 -60.69 5.04
C LYS A 686 -28.35 -60.26 6.39
N LYS A 687 -28.68 -58.93 6.40
CA LYS A 687 -30.01 -58.28 6.65
C LYS A 687 -30.39 -57.61 8.01
N HIS A 688 -30.60 -56.28 7.87
CA HIS A 688 -31.72 -55.42 8.38
C HIS A 688 -31.88 -55.04 9.87
N LYS A 689 -31.99 -53.70 10.06
CA LYS A 689 -32.86 -52.95 11.02
C LYS A 689 -32.53 -53.07 12.53
N SER A 690 -32.76 -52.06 13.39
CA SER A 690 -33.24 -50.67 13.21
C SER A 690 -33.05 -49.82 14.49
N ASN A 691 -33.11 -48.49 14.35
CA ASN A 691 -33.49 -47.46 15.35
C ASN A 691 -32.54 -47.08 16.53
N GLU A 692 -32.21 -45.78 16.53
CA GLU A 692 -32.37 -44.79 17.63
C GLU A 692 -31.36 -44.65 18.78
N THR A 693 -31.38 -43.42 19.32
CA THR A 693 -30.75 -42.85 20.53
C THR A 693 -29.23 -42.59 20.57
N GLU A 694 -28.92 -41.30 20.54
CA GLU A 694 -27.76 -40.61 21.14
C GLU A 694 -27.67 -40.80 22.68
N PRO A 695 -26.68 -40.22 23.41
CA PRO A 695 -25.31 -39.82 23.00
C PRO A 695 -24.23 -40.22 24.04
N PHE A 696 -22.97 -40.47 23.65
CA PHE A 696 -21.85 -40.43 24.63
C PHE A 696 -20.48 -39.98 24.08
N LYS A 697 -19.65 -39.49 25.01
CA LYS A 697 -18.42 -38.70 24.79
C LYS A 697 -17.12 -39.53 24.76
N ARG A 698 -16.10 -38.99 24.06
CA ARG A 698 -14.64 -39.26 24.20
C ARG A 698 -14.13 -40.62 23.68
N PRO A 699 -12.80 -40.82 23.46
CA PRO A 699 -11.65 -39.97 23.85
C PRO A 699 -10.68 -39.54 22.72
N ILE A 700 -9.88 -38.51 23.01
CA ILE A 700 -8.70 -38.10 22.22
C ILE A 700 -7.49 -38.92 22.67
N ALA A 701 -6.70 -39.45 21.73
CA ALA A 701 -5.44 -40.16 22.00
C ALA A 701 -4.22 -39.22 21.89
N PRO A 702 -3.19 -39.36 22.75
CA PRO A 702 -2.04 -38.44 22.76
C PRO A 702 -0.92 -38.85 21.78
N PHE A 703 -0.59 -37.99 20.83
CA PHE A 703 0.56 -38.20 19.93
C PHE A 703 1.87 -37.63 20.49
N LYS A 704 2.99 -38.34 20.26
CA LYS A 704 4.29 -38.06 20.88
C LYS A 704 5.20 -37.23 19.97
N ALA A 705 5.83 -36.19 20.54
CA ALA A 705 6.84 -35.40 19.85
C ALA A 705 8.16 -36.17 19.63
N LYS A 706 8.86 -35.85 18.52
CA LYS A 706 10.24 -36.28 18.21
C LYS A 706 11.05 -35.10 17.61
N PRO A 707 12.39 -35.18 17.55
CA PRO A 707 13.22 -34.03 17.95
C PRO A 707 13.65 -33.06 16.83
N ARG A 708 14.10 -31.88 17.27
CA ARG A 708 14.74 -30.83 16.46
C ARG A 708 16.00 -31.35 15.75
N SER A 709 16.17 -30.97 14.48
CA SER A 709 17.44 -31.08 13.76
C SER A 709 18.32 -29.84 13.99
N VAL A 710 19.64 -30.01 13.88
CA VAL A 710 20.64 -28.94 14.05
C VAL A 710 21.06 -28.43 12.67
N ARG A 711 21.05 -27.10 12.45
CA ARG A 711 21.66 -26.47 11.26
C ARG A 711 23.08 -25.95 11.58
N PRO A 712 24.03 -25.96 10.61
CA PRO A 712 25.42 -25.56 10.87
C PRO A 712 25.64 -24.04 10.92
N ASN A 713 26.72 -23.61 11.57
CA ASN A 713 27.19 -22.23 11.56
C ASN A 713 27.73 -21.81 10.17
N THR A 714 27.36 -20.61 9.70
CA THR A 714 28.10 -19.86 8.67
C THR A 714 28.64 -18.55 9.26
N ARG A 715 29.73 -18.03 8.68
CA ARG A 715 30.56 -16.99 9.31
C ARG A 715 30.23 -15.57 8.83
N ARG A 716 30.13 -14.65 9.81
CA ARG A 716 30.31 -13.18 9.75
C ARG A 716 30.71 -12.58 8.38
N GLY A 717 29.80 -11.81 7.79
CA GLY A 717 30.15 -10.55 7.12
C GLY A 717 30.24 -9.40 8.12
N LYS A 718 30.95 -8.31 7.79
CA LYS A 718 30.96 -7.06 8.58
C LYS A 718 30.10 -6.01 7.88
N SER A 719 29.11 -5.45 8.56
CA SER A 719 28.43 -4.21 8.13
C SER A 719 28.90 -3.02 8.95
N VAL A 720 28.90 -1.84 8.31
CA VAL A 720 29.40 -0.58 8.87
C VAL A 720 28.37 0.04 9.82
N LYS A 721 28.84 0.64 10.93
CA LYS A 721 27.98 1.45 11.81
C LYS A 721 27.86 2.88 11.28
N LEU A 722 26.63 3.36 11.10
CA LEU A 722 26.32 4.79 11.09
C LEU A 722 26.06 5.27 12.54
N PRO A 723 26.32 6.55 12.86
CA PRO A 723 26.23 7.05 14.24
C PRO A 723 24.78 7.42 14.62
N GLN A 724 24.19 6.67 15.56
CA GLN A 724 23.02 7.14 16.29
C GLN A 724 23.43 8.26 17.25
N LYS A 725 22.77 9.43 17.16
CA LYS A 725 22.85 10.45 18.21
C LYS A 725 21.98 10.00 19.39
N THR A 726 22.61 9.66 20.51
CA THR A 726 21.91 9.53 21.79
C THR A 726 21.65 10.92 22.36
N LEU A 727 20.38 11.33 22.47
CA LEU A 727 19.98 12.46 23.31
C LEU A 727 20.32 12.15 24.78
N ASN A 728 20.64 13.18 25.57
CA ASN A 728 21.20 13.00 26.89
C ASN A 728 20.10 13.10 27.97
N ARG A 729 20.32 12.46 29.12
CA ARG A 729 19.30 12.29 30.17
C ARG A 729 18.80 13.62 30.75
N ASN A 730 19.61 14.68 30.67
CA ASN A 730 19.24 16.01 31.16
C ASN A 730 18.27 16.73 30.21
N ASP A 731 18.37 16.49 28.90
CA ASP A 731 17.55 17.15 27.87
C ASP A 731 16.06 16.80 28.06
N VAL A 732 15.78 15.56 28.47
CA VAL A 732 14.45 15.04 28.81
C VAL A 732 13.82 15.76 30.01
N GLN A 733 14.64 16.22 30.96
CA GLN A 733 14.15 16.83 32.19
C GLN A 733 13.73 18.29 31.97
N THR A 734 14.44 19.03 31.11
CA THR A 734 14.04 20.38 30.68
C THR A 734 12.74 20.40 29.88
N ILE A 735 12.43 19.31 29.16
CA ILE A 735 11.15 19.17 28.43
C ILE A 735 9.97 18.93 29.39
N LYS A 736 10.14 18.14 30.46
CA LYS A 736 9.07 17.91 31.46
C LYS A 736 8.66 19.18 32.23
N GLU A 737 9.58 20.14 32.38
CA GLU A 737 9.31 21.44 33.00
C GLU A 737 8.64 22.46 32.04
N ALA A 738 8.59 22.16 30.73
CA ALA A 738 7.83 22.94 29.75
C ALA A 738 6.38 22.44 29.64
N ASN A 739 6.17 21.13 29.49
CA ASN A 739 4.85 20.55 29.23
C ASN A 739 3.83 20.79 30.37
N THR A 740 4.28 21.03 31.60
CA THR A 740 3.40 21.28 32.77
C THR A 740 2.65 22.63 32.73
N LYS A 741 2.56 23.28 31.57
CA LYS A 741 1.84 24.55 31.33
C LYS A 741 1.05 24.60 30.01
N GLU A 742 1.01 23.53 29.22
CA GLU A 742 0.28 23.50 27.93
C GLU A 742 -0.71 22.32 27.82
N ASP A 743 -1.21 21.80 28.95
CA ASP A 743 -2.36 20.88 29.00
C ASP A 743 -3.69 21.61 28.67
N THR A 744 -3.82 22.07 27.43
CA THR A 744 -5.08 22.39 26.68
C THR A 744 -4.75 22.87 25.26
N GLN A 745 -3.97 22.09 24.51
CA GLN A 745 -3.95 22.17 23.06
C GLN A 745 -4.62 20.92 22.49
N ASP A 746 -5.71 21.11 21.75
CA ASP A 746 -6.43 20.01 21.12
C ASP A 746 -5.50 19.23 20.17
N VAL A 747 -5.68 17.91 20.14
CA VAL A 747 -5.11 17.09 19.07
C VAL A 747 -5.65 17.63 17.76
N PRO A 748 -4.83 17.87 16.71
CA PRO A 748 -5.33 18.35 15.43
C PRO A 748 -6.26 17.30 14.82
N GLU A 749 -7.56 17.50 15.00
CA GLU A 749 -8.58 16.55 14.57
C GLU A 749 -8.63 16.51 13.05
N LYS A 750 -8.49 15.32 12.48
CA LYS A 750 -8.73 15.14 11.05
C LYS A 750 -10.23 15.29 10.80
N THR A 751 -10.57 16.40 10.17
CA THR A 751 -11.93 16.84 9.89
C THR A 751 -12.57 16.00 8.78
N ASN A 752 -13.84 16.25 8.48
CA ASN A 752 -14.45 15.67 7.28
C ASN A 752 -13.65 16.03 5.99
N ASP A 753 -12.97 17.19 5.96
CA ASP A 753 -12.09 17.58 4.85
C ASP A 753 -10.83 16.71 4.72
N ASP A 754 -10.34 16.09 5.80
CA ASP A 754 -9.20 15.17 5.76
C ASP A 754 -9.60 13.79 5.25
N PHE A 755 -10.75 13.25 5.69
CA PHE A 755 -11.31 12.01 5.15
C PHE A 755 -11.68 12.16 3.67
N ARG A 756 -12.27 13.30 3.31
CA ARG A 756 -12.49 13.77 1.92
C ARG A 756 -11.20 13.79 1.10
N ALA A 757 -10.12 14.36 1.62
CA ALA A 757 -8.83 14.37 0.94
C ALA A 757 -8.30 12.95 0.69
N MET A 758 -8.56 12.01 1.60
CA MET A 758 -8.14 10.60 1.48
C MET A 758 -9.00 9.79 0.51
N LEU A 759 -10.33 9.94 0.54
CA LEU A 759 -11.27 9.28 -0.38
C LEU A 759 -11.14 9.78 -1.83
N LEU A 760 -10.73 11.03 -2.01
CA LEU A 760 -10.63 11.67 -3.33
C LEU A 760 -9.18 11.74 -3.87
N SER A 761 -8.19 11.18 -3.16
CA SER A 761 -6.77 11.20 -3.57
C SER A 761 -6.40 10.28 -4.74
N SER A 762 -7.37 9.64 -5.40
CA SER A 762 -7.20 8.80 -6.59
C SER A 762 -6.80 9.55 -7.88
N LYS A 763 -6.34 10.81 -7.77
CA LYS A 763 -5.88 11.64 -8.90
C LYS A 763 -4.55 12.34 -8.63
N LYS A 764 -3.46 11.63 -8.92
CA LYS A 764 -2.22 12.24 -9.43
C LYS A 764 -1.36 11.26 -10.23
#